data_AF-A0A3M7NEH5-F1
#
_entry.id   AF-A0A3M7NEH5-F1
#
_cell.length_a   1.000
_cell.length_b   1.000
_cell.length_c   1.000
_cell.angle_alpha   90.00
_cell.angle_beta   90.00
_cell.angle_gamma   90.00
#
_symmetry.space_group_name_H-M   'P 1'
#
loop_
_entity.id
_entity.type
_entity.pdbx_description
1 polymer ?
#
loop_
_entity_poly.entity_id
_entity_poly.type
_entity_poly.pdbx_seq_one_letter_code
_entity_poly.pdbx_strand_id
1 'polypeptide(L)'
;MSSNHIKNVAIVGAGGRQGKWIAEELVKGGKHDVTAITRADSTSTIPMGLKRANVNYDEESTLVDALKGQDALVITMSVTAPGDSQAKLIQAAAKAGVPWILPNEWGSVYDDPQVTHDTFIGLGNLAARKLISDLGLNWVGVACGFWYDYSLGVSKFAFGFDHHQKEVTFYDDGNTKITTSTWSLVGKAVATLLSLPIETSSGPSLSDWKDKMVRVSSFIVSQKDMFESVKRVTTTTDKDWTIKYEPTKQRYEEGVKIFDGGKGSRFGFVQLLYSRYFYADGSGNISSHGLDNEKLGLPKEDFDAVTKIGIETGLTTKYLVGKPESILEESTETGYSDPVSDGREHRDSNRLSTFNAVDENQVPFKVSPAVQTETESPSKAPRSRIQEDPGERLKWTAEEQGSWPRGGGGKQVSSGSFPTLVLSSSRSDSSGTLVWEERPKFEKALARVIDMLPGEMHMRDLLRQVEGTGKEKLREMGLRVRAYKSYFEAWEDLHLGFDAEGGTYVRDDVVQYLRSHQHSDVSDGVPIMSDLGLAQQIHAYESYRFFLAKFGQLLFPWTAPYFSDHMTLHAHFKRGGRGIVLTAGDDQAAYLLTSIPIMRQLGCTLPIEVMYLGDTDLSEDFRADLEALEGVITRDIAQMVNDEGWKLAGWAAKPFAILFSSFREAIFIDADSLFFRNPEVLFDDPAYQATGALFFRDRIIMPENKKRWLQQILPKPISKQAKQSRFWTGDSGHMQESGVVVVDKWRHFMALLLITRMNGPDRDGNKAEGRVGVYDMVYGDKETFWIGWELVGDLDYAFHQGDAGIMGQLLHLDTDGKPLWFNGWLLDNKFAEKKQKKFGLFVHYLIEPREVRDPVAWQLEESNMCCLTTDPDKKFDFSDAEKKLLQDMMTKAREVGAPGSG
;
A
#
# COMPACT_ATOMS: atom_id res chain seq x y z
N MET A 1 -35.57 -22.51 -30.29
CA MET A 1 -34.91 -23.69 -29.72
C MET A 1 -33.59 -23.20 -29.14
N SER A 2 -33.29 -23.50 -27.88
CA SER A 2 -31.96 -23.21 -27.31
C SER A 2 -30.89 -23.94 -28.13
N SER A 3 -29.74 -23.29 -28.35
CA SER A 3 -28.60 -23.92 -28.99
C SER A 3 -28.18 -25.15 -28.17
N ASN A 4 -27.90 -26.28 -28.82
CA ASN A 4 -27.31 -27.46 -28.16
C ASN A 4 -25.80 -27.32 -27.90
N HIS A 5 -25.25 -26.11 -28.01
CA HIS A 5 -23.85 -25.81 -27.78
C HIS A 5 -23.74 -24.45 -27.08
N ILE A 6 -22.75 -24.31 -26.21
CA ILE A 6 -22.31 -23.02 -25.67
C ILE A 6 -21.72 -22.21 -26.82
N LYS A 7 -22.18 -20.96 -26.99
CA LYS A 7 -21.68 -20.06 -28.02
C LYS A 7 -21.08 -18.80 -27.40
N ASN A 8 -21.77 -18.17 -26.46
CA ASN A 8 -21.32 -16.94 -25.80
C ASN A 8 -20.72 -17.29 -24.43
N VAL A 9 -19.45 -16.96 -24.22
CA VAL A 9 -18.73 -17.27 -22.97
C VAL A 9 -18.26 -15.98 -22.33
N ALA A 10 -18.73 -15.70 -21.12
CA ALA A 10 -18.16 -14.67 -20.27
C ALA A 10 -17.02 -15.24 -19.43
N ILE A 11 -15.91 -14.51 -19.30
CA ILE A 11 -14.80 -14.87 -18.43
C ILE A 11 -14.38 -13.68 -17.57
N VAL A 12 -14.38 -13.90 -16.25
CA VAL A 12 -13.81 -12.97 -15.26
C VAL A 12 -12.36 -13.33 -15.04
N GLY A 13 -11.45 -12.36 -15.07
CA GLY A 13 -10.02 -12.58 -14.83
C GLY A 13 -9.23 -13.04 -16.05
N ALA A 14 -9.70 -12.72 -17.27
CA ALA A 14 -9.04 -13.07 -18.53
C ALA A 14 -7.59 -12.56 -18.70
N GLY A 15 -7.19 -11.52 -17.96
CA GLY A 15 -5.80 -11.04 -17.90
C GLY A 15 -4.97 -11.65 -16.76
N GLY A 16 -5.57 -12.51 -15.93
CA GLY A 16 -4.93 -13.17 -14.80
C GLY A 16 -4.11 -14.39 -15.21
N ARG A 17 -3.39 -14.98 -14.25
CA ARG A 17 -2.43 -16.07 -14.50
C ARG A 17 -3.05 -17.27 -15.21
N GLN A 18 -4.10 -17.87 -14.65
CA GLN A 18 -4.80 -19.00 -15.28
C GLN A 18 -5.84 -18.53 -16.31
N GLY A 19 -6.56 -17.45 -16.03
CA GLY A 19 -7.63 -16.94 -16.89
C GLY A 19 -7.16 -16.58 -18.30
N LYS A 20 -5.91 -16.10 -18.45
CA LYS A 20 -5.29 -15.85 -19.75
C LYS A 20 -5.24 -17.10 -20.63
N TRP A 21 -4.75 -18.22 -20.09
CA TRP A 21 -4.65 -19.47 -20.85
C TRP A 21 -6.00 -20.04 -21.26
N ILE A 22 -7.01 -19.90 -20.38
CA ILE A 22 -8.39 -20.30 -20.70
C ILE A 22 -8.95 -19.41 -21.81
N ALA A 23 -8.81 -18.09 -21.69
CA ALA A 23 -9.26 -17.13 -22.70
C ALA A 23 -8.59 -17.36 -24.06
N GLU A 24 -7.28 -17.59 -24.08
CA GLU A 24 -6.52 -17.83 -25.32
C GLU A 24 -6.95 -19.13 -26.02
N GLU A 25 -7.14 -20.23 -25.30
CA GLU A 25 -7.59 -21.48 -25.90
C GLU A 25 -9.07 -21.42 -26.35
N LEU A 26 -9.93 -20.68 -25.64
CA LEU A 26 -11.31 -20.43 -26.09
C LEU A 26 -11.36 -19.66 -27.41
N VAL A 27 -10.56 -18.60 -27.53
CA VAL A 27 -10.47 -17.80 -28.77
C VAL A 27 -9.85 -18.61 -29.90
N LYS A 28 -8.74 -19.29 -29.63
CA LYS A 28 -8.04 -20.14 -30.62
C LYS A 28 -8.92 -21.27 -31.14
N GLY A 29 -9.81 -21.81 -30.31
CA GLY A 29 -10.79 -22.81 -30.71
C GLY A 29 -11.80 -22.32 -31.75
N GLY A 30 -12.05 -21.00 -31.82
CA GLY A 30 -12.89 -20.37 -32.84
C GLY A 30 -14.38 -20.74 -32.79
N LYS A 31 -14.82 -21.40 -31.72
CA LYS A 31 -16.21 -21.87 -31.52
C LYS A 31 -17.05 -20.93 -30.65
N HIS A 32 -16.39 -20.04 -29.92
CA HIS A 32 -17.00 -19.22 -28.86
C HIS A 32 -16.82 -17.73 -29.13
N ASP A 33 -17.88 -16.96 -28.90
CA ASP A 33 -17.85 -15.51 -28.76
C ASP A 33 -17.47 -15.18 -27.31
N VAL A 34 -16.20 -14.85 -27.07
CA VAL A 34 -15.66 -14.69 -25.70
C VAL A 34 -15.72 -13.22 -25.25
N THR A 35 -16.29 -12.98 -24.07
CA THR A 35 -16.39 -11.67 -23.41
C THR A 35 -15.59 -11.68 -22.11
N ALA A 36 -14.54 -10.86 -22.03
CA ALA A 36 -13.81 -10.59 -20.80
C ALA A 36 -14.58 -9.58 -19.95
N ILE A 37 -15.03 -10.01 -18.77
CA ILE A 37 -15.59 -9.13 -17.75
C ILE A 37 -14.42 -8.55 -16.94
N THR A 38 -14.23 -7.24 -17.02
CA THR A 38 -13.14 -6.53 -16.36
C THR A 38 -13.68 -5.43 -15.47
N ARG A 39 -13.01 -5.15 -14.34
CA ARG A 39 -13.38 -3.99 -13.51
C ARG A 39 -13.18 -2.70 -14.31
N ALA A 40 -13.99 -1.68 -14.04
CA ALA A 40 -13.92 -0.39 -14.73
C ALA A 40 -12.52 0.26 -14.67
N ASP A 41 -11.79 0.03 -13.57
CA ASP A 41 -10.43 0.53 -13.29
C ASP A 41 -9.31 -0.46 -13.70
N SER A 42 -9.65 -1.57 -14.36
CA SER A 42 -8.69 -2.64 -14.65
C SER A 42 -7.68 -2.27 -15.74
N THR A 43 -6.40 -2.16 -15.36
CA THR A 43 -5.26 -1.97 -16.28
C THR A 43 -4.75 -3.26 -16.94
N SER A 44 -5.29 -4.42 -16.58
CA SER A 44 -4.84 -5.71 -17.14
C SER A 44 -5.06 -5.82 -18.66
N THR A 45 -4.02 -6.27 -19.34
CA THR A 45 -4.10 -6.67 -20.76
C THR A 45 -4.93 -7.95 -20.87
N ILE A 46 -5.83 -7.98 -21.85
CA ILE A 46 -6.63 -9.18 -22.18
C ILE A 46 -6.13 -9.74 -23.52
N PRO A 47 -6.24 -11.06 -23.76
CA PRO A 47 -5.84 -11.64 -25.03
C PRO A 47 -6.59 -11.01 -26.21
N MET A 48 -5.92 -10.95 -27.38
CA MET A 48 -6.55 -10.44 -28.60
C MET A 48 -7.73 -11.34 -29.01
N GLY A 49 -8.82 -10.72 -29.49
CA GLY A 49 -10.00 -11.44 -29.97
C GLY A 49 -11.14 -11.54 -28.95
N LEU A 50 -10.96 -11.06 -27.71
CA LEU A 50 -12.03 -10.98 -26.72
C LEU A 50 -12.78 -9.65 -26.80
N LYS A 51 -14.10 -9.69 -26.61
CA LYS A 51 -14.90 -8.49 -26.30
C LYS A 51 -14.63 -8.09 -24.85
N ARG A 52 -14.58 -6.80 -24.55
CA ARG A 52 -14.42 -6.30 -23.18
C ARG A 52 -15.75 -5.76 -22.67
N ALA A 53 -16.15 -6.19 -21.47
CA ALA A 53 -17.26 -5.61 -20.72
C ALA A 53 -16.71 -5.07 -19.39
N ASN A 54 -16.80 -3.75 -19.21
CA ASN A 54 -16.38 -3.09 -17.97
C ASN A 54 -17.53 -3.11 -16.96
N VAL A 55 -17.24 -3.52 -15.72
CA VAL A 55 -18.24 -3.64 -14.65
C VAL A 55 -17.77 -2.97 -13.37
N ASN A 56 -18.74 -2.54 -12.56
CA ASN A 56 -18.55 -2.13 -11.18
C ASN A 56 -19.17 -3.19 -10.26
N TYR A 57 -18.36 -3.80 -9.39
CA TYR A 57 -18.83 -4.87 -8.50
C TYR A 57 -19.75 -4.37 -7.39
N ASP A 58 -19.81 -3.06 -7.17
CA ASP A 58 -20.71 -2.41 -6.21
C ASP A 58 -22.05 -2.02 -6.86
N GLU A 59 -22.14 -2.09 -8.19
CA GLU A 59 -23.36 -1.83 -8.95
C GLU A 59 -23.83 -3.10 -9.68
N GLU A 60 -24.72 -3.86 -9.04
CA GLU A 60 -25.22 -5.15 -9.53
C GLU A 60 -25.74 -5.09 -10.97
N SER A 61 -26.40 -4.01 -11.38
CA SER A 61 -26.92 -3.83 -12.74
C SER A 61 -25.83 -3.96 -13.80
N THR A 62 -24.62 -3.47 -13.53
CA THR A 62 -23.50 -3.55 -14.48
C THR A 62 -23.03 -4.98 -14.70
N LEU A 63 -23.04 -5.81 -13.64
CA LEU A 63 -22.73 -7.24 -13.73
C LEU A 63 -23.81 -7.99 -14.51
N VAL A 64 -25.09 -7.72 -14.22
CA VAL A 64 -26.22 -8.33 -14.92
C VAL A 64 -26.19 -7.97 -16.40
N ASP A 65 -25.95 -6.71 -16.74
CA ASP A 65 -25.90 -6.25 -18.13
C ASP A 65 -24.75 -6.88 -18.92
N ALA A 66 -23.58 -7.04 -18.30
CA ALA A 66 -22.44 -7.73 -18.93
C ALA A 66 -22.69 -9.24 -19.17
N LEU A 67 -23.55 -9.85 -18.37
CA LEU A 67 -23.87 -11.28 -18.42
C LEU A 67 -25.10 -11.62 -19.28
N LYS A 68 -25.90 -10.63 -19.70
CA LYS A 68 -27.07 -10.86 -20.57
C LYS A 68 -26.66 -11.53 -21.89
N GLY A 69 -27.36 -12.62 -22.20
CA GLY A 69 -27.16 -13.38 -23.45
C GLY A 69 -25.91 -14.26 -23.47
N GLN A 70 -25.20 -14.43 -22.35
CA GLN A 70 -24.11 -15.39 -22.21
C GLN A 70 -24.66 -16.79 -21.94
N ASP A 71 -24.03 -17.81 -22.52
CA ASP A 71 -24.40 -19.22 -22.32
C ASP A 71 -23.62 -19.86 -21.17
N ALA A 72 -22.41 -19.36 -20.90
CA ALA A 72 -21.58 -19.81 -19.79
C ALA A 72 -20.78 -18.65 -19.16
N LEU A 73 -20.53 -18.75 -17.86
CA LEU A 73 -19.64 -17.86 -17.09
C LEU A 73 -18.47 -18.66 -16.51
N VAL A 74 -17.24 -18.23 -16.79
CA VAL A 74 -16.01 -18.76 -16.23
C VAL A 74 -15.41 -17.76 -15.23
N ILE A 75 -15.24 -18.17 -13.97
CA ILE A 75 -14.74 -17.29 -12.91
C ILE A 75 -13.28 -17.64 -12.58
N THR A 76 -12.33 -16.76 -12.90
CA THR A 76 -10.89 -16.96 -12.59
C THR A 76 -10.35 -15.79 -11.76
N MET A 77 -10.66 -15.78 -10.46
CA MET A 77 -10.34 -14.68 -9.56
C MET A 77 -9.15 -15.01 -8.66
N SER A 78 -8.41 -13.97 -8.23
CA SER A 78 -7.36 -14.12 -7.22
C SER A 78 -7.94 -14.68 -5.92
N VAL A 79 -7.17 -15.49 -5.21
CA VAL A 79 -7.49 -15.94 -3.85
C VAL A 79 -7.61 -14.78 -2.85
N THR A 80 -7.10 -13.60 -3.22
CA THR A 80 -7.16 -12.35 -2.44
C THR A 80 -8.29 -11.40 -2.90
N ALA A 81 -9.18 -11.84 -3.78
CA ALA A 81 -10.34 -11.03 -4.16
C ALA A 81 -11.29 -10.87 -2.95
N PRO A 82 -12.12 -9.80 -2.90
CA PRO A 82 -13.11 -9.66 -1.84
C PRO A 82 -14.04 -10.89 -1.79
N GLY A 83 -14.28 -11.42 -0.59
CA GLY A 83 -14.90 -12.74 -0.39
C GLY A 83 -16.33 -12.87 -0.94
N ASP A 84 -17.04 -11.76 -1.11
CA ASP A 84 -18.40 -11.69 -1.67
C ASP A 84 -18.45 -11.60 -3.20
N SER A 85 -17.31 -11.35 -3.86
CA SER A 85 -17.26 -11.05 -5.30
C SER A 85 -17.76 -12.20 -6.17
N GLN A 86 -17.42 -13.44 -5.82
CA GLN A 86 -17.90 -14.62 -6.55
C GLN A 86 -19.42 -14.82 -6.38
N ALA A 87 -19.96 -14.56 -5.18
CA ALA A 87 -21.39 -14.64 -4.94
C ALA A 87 -22.17 -13.60 -5.75
N LYS A 88 -21.67 -12.35 -5.80
CA LYS A 88 -22.22 -11.26 -6.64
C LYS A 88 -22.29 -11.66 -8.11
N LEU A 89 -21.24 -12.26 -8.65
CA LEU A 89 -21.19 -12.75 -10.04
C LEU A 89 -22.21 -13.87 -10.30
N ILE A 90 -22.34 -14.83 -9.38
CA ILE A 90 -23.29 -15.94 -9.48
C ILE A 90 -24.74 -15.42 -9.45
N GLN A 91 -25.04 -14.49 -8.54
CA GLN A 91 -26.36 -13.86 -8.44
C GLN A 91 -26.71 -13.05 -9.70
N ALA A 92 -25.74 -12.28 -10.21
CA ALA A 92 -25.90 -11.54 -11.45
C ALA A 92 -26.09 -12.48 -12.66
N ALA A 93 -25.37 -13.60 -12.71
CA ALA A 93 -25.52 -14.63 -13.73
C ALA A 93 -26.93 -15.25 -13.71
N ALA A 94 -27.47 -15.54 -12.53
CA ALA A 94 -28.84 -16.02 -12.37
C ALA A 94 -29.87 -15.00 -12.87
N LYS A 95 -29.72 -13.72 -12.49
CA LYS A 95 -30.58 -12.61 -12.96
C LYS A 95 -30.49 -12.39 -14.47
N ALA A 96 -29.31 -12.58 -15.05
CA ALA A 96 -29.07 -12.47 -16.49
C ALA A 96 -29.51 -13.71 -17.29
N GLY A 97 -29.85 -14.81 -16.60
CA GLY A 97 -30.29 -16.07 -17.21
C GLY A 97 -29.15 -16.92 -17.79
N VAL A 98 -27.93 -16.81 -17.25
CA VAL A 98 -26.76 -17.60 -17.68
C VAL A 98 -26.85 -19.02 -17.09
N PRO A 99 -26.97 -20.07 -17.91
CA PRO A 99 -27.30 -21.42 -17.42
C PRO A 99 -26.10 -22.22 -16.88
N TRP A 100 -24.87 -21.95 -17.31
CA TRP A 100 -23.68 -22.71 -16.93
C TRP A 100 -22.63 -21.85 -16.26
N ILE A 101 -22.14 -22.29 -15.09
CA ILE A 101 -21.11 -21.58 -14.34
C ILE A 101 -19.93 -22.52 -14.07
N LEU A 102 -18.73 -22.09 -14.43
CA LEU A 102 -17.48 -22.67 -13.93
C LEU A 102 -17.03 -21.77 -12.77
N PRO A 103 -17.26 -22.19 -11.50
CA PRO A 103 -16.89 -21.41 -10.33
C PRO A 103 -15.36 -21.27 -10.22
N ASN A 104 -14.89 -20.45 -9.29
CA ASN A 104 -13.47 -20.17 -9.06
C ASN A 104 -12.74 -21.34 -8.38
N GLU A 105 -12.70 -22.48 -9.07
CA GLU A 105 -12.17 -23.75 -8.59
C GLU A 105 -11.19 -24.31 -9.61
N TRP A 106 -9.90 -24.10 -9.33
CA TRP A 106 -8.79 -24.42 -10.24
C TRP A 106 -7.67 -25.15 -9.50
N GLY A 107 -8.05 -26.14 -8.68
CA GLY A 107 -7.19 -26.81 -7.71
C GLY A 107 -7.57 -28.28 -7.53
N SER A 108 -7.62 -28.76 -6.29
CA SER A 108 -8.05 -30.13 -5.99
C SER A 108 -9.57 -30.22 -5.74
N VAL A 109 -10.03 -31.35 -5.21
CA VAL A 109 -11.42 -31.62 -4.83
C VAL A 109 -11.60 -31.42 -3.32
N TYR A 110 -12.74 -30.86 -2.91
CA TYR A 110 -13.08 -30.50 -1.52
C TYR A 110 -14.26 -31.34 -1.00
N ASP A 111 -14.34 -32.61 -1.40
CA ASP A 111 -15.45 -33.49 -1.01
C ASP A 111 -15.22 -34.11 0.38
N ASP A 112 -13.96 -34.16 0.83
CA ASP A 112 -13.58 -34.57 2.18
C ASP A 112 -13.71 -33.37 3.15
N PRO A 113 -14.51 -33.48 4.24
CA PRO A 113 -14.70 -32.38 5.19
C PRO A 113 -13.42 -31.92 5.87
N GLN A 114 -12.49 -32.85 6.13
CA GLN A 114 -11.20 -32.53 6.75
C GLN A 114 -10.32 -31.76 5.77
N VAL A 115 -10.22 -32.20 4.51
CA VAL A 115 -9.48 -31.45 3.47
C VAL A 115 -10.09 -30.06 3.24
N THR A 116 -11.42 -29.98 3.27
CA THR A 116 -12.17 -28.73 3.13
C THR A 116 -11.82 -27.73 4.22
N HIS A 117 -11.79 -28.19 5.47
CA HIS A 117 -11.43 -27.39 6.63
C HIS A 117 -9.93 -27.01 6.59
N ASP A 118 -9.05 -27.99 6.36
CA ASP A 118 -7.59 -27.82 6.48
C ASP A 118 -6.99 -26.92 5.39
N THR A 119 -7.69 -26.72 4.27
CA THR A 119 -7.18 -25.93 3.13
C THR A 119 -7.65 -24.48 3.13
N PHE A 120 -8.53 -24.08 4.05
CA PHE A 120 -9.08 -22.73 4.22
C PHE A 120 -9.84 -22.14 3.02
N ILE A 121 -9.81 -22.77 1.83
CA ILE A 121 -10.53 -22.34 0.62
C ILE A 121 -11.70 -23.27 0.28
N GLY A 122 -11.77 -24.46 0.88
CA GLY A 122 -12.78 -25.46 0.57
C GLY A 122 -14.21 -25.01 0.89
N LEU A 123 -14.42 -24.35 2.03
CA LEU A 123 -15.76 -23.88 2.44
C LEU A 123 -16.35 -22.87 1.46
N GLY A 124 -15.54 -21.91 0.98
CA GLY A 124 -15.97 -20.93 -0.02
C GLY A 124 -16.37 -21.57 -1.35
N ASN A 125 -15.61 -22.59 -1.78
CA ASN A 125 -15.91 -23.34 -3.00
C ASN A 125 -17.22 -24.13 -2.88
N LEU A 126 -17.42 -24.85 -1.76
CA LEU A 126 -18.68 -25.55 -1.50
C LEU A 126 -19.89 -24.59 -1.42
N ALA A 127 -19.72 -23.43 -0.79
CA ALA A 127 -20.76 -22.40 -0.73
C ALA A 127 -21.10 -21.84 -2.12
N ALA A 128 -20.10 -21.63 -2.99
CA ALA A 128 -20.33 -21.20 -4.37
C ALA A 128 -21.12 -22.25 -5.18
N ARG A 129 -20.73 -23.53 -5.11
CA ARG A 129 -21.49 -24.64 -5.76
C ARG A 129 -22.93 -24.67 -5.27
N LYS A 130 -23.14 -24.58 -3.96
CA LYS A 130 -24.47 -24.58 -3.35
C LYS A 130 -25.31 -23.41 -3.85
N LEU A 131 -24.74 -22.20 -3.88
CA LEU A 131 -25.43 -21.01 -4.36
C LEU A 131 -25.86 -21.15 -5.83
N ILE A 132 -24.99 -21.70 -6.68
CA ILE A 132 -25.31 -21.95 -8.10
C ILE A 132 -26.51 -22.90 -8.22
N SER A 133 -26.48 -24.02 -7.48
CA SER A 133 -27.57 -25.00 -7.49
C SER A 133 -28.88 -24.46 -6.88
N ASP A 134 -28.81 -23.70 -5.79
CA ASP A 134 -29.98 -23.08 -5.15
C ASP A 134 -30.68 -22.08 -6.08
N LEU A 135 -29.93 -21.41 -6.97
CA LEU A 135 -30.45 -20.51 -7.99
C LEU A 135 -30.95 -21.22 -9.26
N GLY A 136 -30.93 -22.56 -9.27
CA GLY A 136 -31.40 -23.37 -10.40
C GLY A 136 -30.47 -23.37 -11.61
N LEU A 137 -29.21 -22.97 -11.43
CA LEU A 137 -28.19 -22.97 -12.47
C LEU A 137 -27.34 -24.26 -12.40
N ASN A 138 -26.53 -24.50 -13.43
CA ASN A 138 -25.66 -25.69 -13.51
C ASN A 138 -24.21 -25.26 -13.24
N TRP A 139 -23.50 -25.99 -12.37
CA TRP A 139 -22.05 -25.78 -12.19
C TRP A 139 -21.22 -26.91 -12.79
N VAL A 140 -20.00 -26.57 -13.23
CA VAL A 140 -18.96 -27.55 -13.56
C VAL A 140 -17.64 -27.10 -12.93
N GLY A 141 -17.17 -27.84 -11.92
CA GLY A 141 -15.89 -27.52 -11.27
C GLY A 141 -14.72 -28.19 -11.98
N VAL A 142 -13.53 -27.58 -11.94
CA VAL A 142 -12.33 -28.11 -12.62
C VAL A 142 -11.27 -28.48 -11.58
N ALA A 143 -11.15 -29.77 -11.30
CA ALA A 143 -10.09 -30.31 -10.47
C ALA A 143 -8.85 -30.61 -11.34
N CYS A 144 -7.81 -29.80 -11.19
CA CYS A 144 -6.56 -29.91 -11.93
C CYS A 144 -5.32 -30.13 -11.06
N GLY A 145 -5.49 -30.22 -9.74
CA GLY A 145 -4.38 -30.23 -8.79
C GLY A 145 -3.58 -28.92 -8.84
N PHE A 146 -2.31 -28.96 -8.44
CA PHE A 146 -1.43 -27.79 -8.52
C PHE A 146 -0.88 -27.56 -9.93
N TRP A 147 -0.69 -26.29 -10.28
CA TRP A 147 -0.12 -25.91 -11.57
C TRP A 147 1.38 -26.16 -11.61
N TYR A 148 1.85 -27.22 -12.28
CA TYR A 148 3.23 -27.71 -12.18
C TYR A 148 4.29 -26.67 -12.61
N ASP A 149 4.10 -26.06 -13.77
CA ASP A 149 4.94 -25.02 -14.38
C ASP A 149 5.07 -23.77 -13.50
N TYR A 150 4.05 -23.47 -12.70
CA TYR A 150 4.12 -22.41 -11.70
C TYR A 150 4.74 -22.88 -10.38
N SER A 151 4.24 -23.99 -9.86
CA SER A 151 4.46 -24.43 -8.48
C SER A 151 5.87 -24.95 -8.24
N LEU A 152 6.52 -25.47 -9.28
CA LEU A 152 7.92 -25.87 -9.24
C LEU A 152 8.86 -24.66 -9.08
N GLY A 153 8.48 -23.50 -9.62
CA GLY A 153 9.31 -22.29 -9.63
C GLY A 153 8.90 -21.23 -8.61
N VAL A 154 7.67 -21.26 -8.09
CA VAL A 154 7.12 -20.14 -7.32
C VAL A 154 7.85 -19.87 -6.01
N SER A 155 8.27 -20.90 -5.26
CA SER A 155 9.07 -20.80 -4.03
C SER A 155 9.24 -22.15 -3.35
N LYS A 156 10.25 -22.25 -2.48
CA LYS A 156 10.47 -23.39 -1.58
C LYS A 156 9.29 -23.73 -0.67
N PHE A 157 8.37 -22.80 -0.44
CA PHE A 157 7.15 -23.07 0.33
C PHE A 157 6.14 -23.96 -0.42
N ALA A 158 6.24 -24.10 -1.75
CA ALA A 158 5.32 -24.88 -2.56
C ALA A 158 5.73 -26.35 -2.69
N PHE A 159 6.58 -26.71 -3.65
CA PHE A 159 7.09 -28.08 -3.81
C PHE A 159 8.42 -28.35 -3.11
N GLY A 160 8.91 -27.41 -2.30
CA GLY A 160 10.18 -27.57 -1.57
C GLY A 160 11.44 -27.15 -2.33
N PHE A 161 11.32 -26.69 -3.58
CA PHE A 161 12.46 -26.34 -4.43
C PHE A 161 12.89 -24.87 -4.30
N ASP A 162 14.18 -24.64 -4.09
CA ASP A 162 14.86 -23.36 -4.25
C ASP A 162 15.93 -23.49 -5.35
N HIS A 163 15.59 -23.07 -6.57
CA HIS A 163 16.49 -23.19 -7.73
C HIS A 163 17.69 -22.23 -7.69
N HIS A 164 17.61 -21.16 -6.89
CA HIS A 164 18.71 -20.21 -6.74
C HIS A 164 19.80 -20.78 -5.82
N GLN A 165 19.40 -21.35 -4.69
CA GLN A 165 20.31 -21.97 -3.73
C GLN A 165 20.62 -23.42 -4.04
N LYS A 166 19.92 -24.01 -5.04
CA LYS A 166 19.94 -25.44 -5.33
C LYS A 166 19.62 -26.26 -4.07
N GLU A 167 18.49 -25.94 -3.44
CA GLU A 167 17.97 -26.66 -2.29
C GLU A 167 16.65 -27.36 -2.64
N VAL A 168 16.44 -28.55 -2.10
CA VAL A 168 15.14 -29.23 -2.11
C VAL A 168 14.81 -29.75 -0.72
N THR A 169 13.61 -29.44 -0.23
CA THR A 169 13.04 -30.01 1.00
C THR A 169 11.95 -31.01 0.64
N PHE A 170 12.24 -32.30 0.80
CA PHE A 170 11.29 -33.39 0.64
C PHE A 170 10.33 -33.45 1.83
N TYR A 171 9.06 -33.68 1.55
CA TYR A 171 8.00 -33.85 2.55
C TYR A 171 7.91 -35.34 2.86
N ASP A 172 8.07 -35.69 4.14
CA ASP A 172 8.32 -37.05 4.62
C ASP A 172 9.49 -37.71 3.88
N ASP A 173 9.24 -38.72 3.05
CA ASP A 173 10.25 -39.43 2.26
C ASP A 173 10.28 -38.98 0.78
N GLY A 174 9.50 -37.96 0.43
CA GLY A 174 9.36 -37.38 -0.91
C GLY A 174 8.67 -38.28 -1.95
N ASN A 175 8.09 -39.43 -1.55
CA ASN A 175 7.48 -40.41 -2.47
C ASN A 175 5.95 -40.24 -2.64
N THR A 176 5.29 -39.43 -1.81
CA THR A 176 3.85 -39.16 -1.96
C THR A 176 3.58 -38.54 -3.33
N LYS A 177 2.73 -39.22 -4.12
CA LYS A 177 2.35 -38.75 -5.46
C LYS A 177 1.13 -37.86 -5.37
N ILE A 178 1.21 -36.73 -6.06
CA ILE A 178 0.09 -35.81 -6.24
C ILE A 178 -0.21 -35.64 -7.72
N THR A 179 -1.44 -35.21 -8.02
CA THR A 179 -1.83 -34.80 -9.35
C THR A 179 -1.43 -33.34 -9.58
N THR A 180 -0.83 -33.06 -10.73
CA THR A 180 -0.49 -31.71 -11.18
C THR A 180 -0.91 -31.51 -12.63
N SER A 181 -1.13 -30.25 -13.02
CA SER A 181 -1.48 -29.87 -14.40
C SER A 181 -0.68 -28.65 -14.82
N THR A 182 -0.52 -28.41 -16.11
CA THR A 182 0.01 -27.12 -16.60
C THR A 182 -1.11 -26.12 -16.81
N TRP A 183 -0.79 -24.83 -16.78
CA TRP A 183 -1.78 -23.81 -17.16
C TRP A 183 -2.33 -24.01 -18.57
N SER A 184 -1.50 -24.50 -19.49
CA SER A 184 -1.86 -24.84 -20.87
C SER A 184 -2.88 -25.99 -20.94
N LEU A 185 -2.66 -27.08 -20.20
CA LEU A 185 -3.60 -28.20 -20.17
C LEU A 185 -4.96 -27.77 -19.61
N VAL A 186 -4.97 -26.97 -18.54
CA VAL A 186 -6.21 -26.45 -17.94
C VAL A 186 -6.98 -25.58 -18.93
N GLY A 187 -6.29 -24.70 -19.67
CA GLY A 187 -6.90 -23.89 -20.73
C GLY A 187 -7.55 -24.75 -21.83
N LYS A 188 -6.84 -25.78 -22.32
CA LYS A 188 -7.37 -26.73 -23.30
C LYS A 188 -8.56 -27.53 -22.77
N ALA A 189 -8.51 -27.95 -21.51
CA ALA A 189 -9.60 -28.68 -20.87
C ALA A 189 -10.89 -27.86 -20.84
N VAL A 190 -10.82 -26.60 -20.39
CA VAL A 190 -11.99 -25.70 -20.35
C VAL A 190 -12.51 -25.41 -21.76
N ALA A 191 -11.62 -25.13 -22.72
CA ALA A 191 -12.01 -24.85 -24.10
C ALA A 191 -12.70 -26.07 -24.77
N THR A 192 -12.18 -27.28 -24.54
CA THR A 192 -12.82 -28.51 -25.05
C THR A 192 -14.15 -28.76 -24.36
N LEU A 193 -14.21 -28.65 -23.04
CA LEU A 193 -15.43 -28.87 -22.24
C LEU A 193 -16.57 -27.98 -22.73
N LEU A 194 -16.34 -26.67 -22.87
CA LEU A 194 -17.35 -25.73 -23.37
C LEU A 194 -17.67 -25.94 -24.85
N SER A 195 -16.81 -26.61 -25.61
CA SER A 195 -17.05 -26.93 -27.03
C SER A 195 -17.86 -28.20 -27.25
N LEU A 196 -18.17 -28.97 -26.21
CA LEU A 196 -19.03 -30.15 -26.30
C LEU A 196 -20.48 -29.76 -26.57
N PRO A 197 -21.28 -30.64 -27.19
CA PRO A 197 -22.73 -30.48 -27.16
C PRO A 197 -23.22 -30.51 -25.71
N ILE A 198 -24.25 -29.73 -25.41
CA ILE A 198 -24.87 -29.69 -24.07
C ILE A 198 -25.43 -31.07 -23.73
N GLU A 199 -26.14 -31.69 -24.67
CA GLU A 199 -26.65 -33.06 -24.60
C GLU A 199 -26.32 -33.80 -25.89
N THR A 200 -25.96 -35.09 -25.83
CA THR A 200 -25.81 -35.94 -27.01
C THR A 200 -26.09 -37.41 -26.69
N SER A 201 -26.62 -38.15 -27.65
CA SER A 201 -26.78 -39.61 -27.57
C SER A 201 -25.52 -40.39 -27.96
N SER A 202 -24.49 -39.70 -28.45
CA SER A 202 -23.23 -40.30 -28.89
C SER A 202 -22.03 -39.41 -28.55
N GLY A 203 -21.09 -39.93 -27.77
CA GLY A 203 -19.90 -39.20 -27.31
C GLY A 203 -20.13 -38.40 -26.02
N PRO A 204 -19.11 -37.67 -25.54
CA PRO A 204 -19.21 -36.87 -24.33
C PRO A 204 -20.08 -35.62 -24.53
N SER A 205 -20.82 -35.24 -23.49
CA SER A 205 -21.65 -34.04 -23.43
C SER A 205 -21.22 -33.13 -22.26
N LEU A 206 -21.51 -31.83 -22.32
CA LEU A 206 -21.26 -30.95 -21.17
C LEU A 206 -22.08 -31.40 -19.94
N SER A 207 -23.29 -31.91 -20.16
CA SER A 207 -24.18 -32.38 -19.10
C SER A 207 -23.69 -33.63 -18.37
N ASP A 208 -22.71 -34.35 -18.92
CA ASP A 208 -22.05 -35.45 -18.21
C ASP A 208 -21.40 -34.97 -16.89
N TRP A 209 -20.95 -33.71 -16.88
CA TRP A 209 -20.33 -33.03 -15.73
C TRP A 209 -21.22 -31.97 -15.07
N LYS A 210 -22.51 -31.93 -15.40
CA LYS A 210 -23.46 -31.09 -14.67
C LYS A 210 -23.41 -31.40 -13.18
N ASP A 211 -23.18 -30.36 -12.39
CA ASP A 211 -23.08 -30.36 -10.93
C ASP A 211 -22.02 -31.36 -10.43
N LYS A 212 -20.90 -31.46 -11.17
CA LYS A 212 -19.77 -32.36 -10.89
C LYS A 212 -18.42 -31.71 -11.17
N MET A 213 -17.38 -32.33 -10.64
CA MET A 213 -15.98 -32.00 -10.94
C MET A 213 -15.51 -32.74 -12.20
N VAL A 214 -14.96 -31.99 -13.15
CA VAL A 214 -14.08 -32.49 -14.21
C VAL A 214 -12.68 -32.70 -13.62
N ARG A 215 -12.07 -33.87 -13.80
CA ARG A 215 -10.75 -34.18 -13.24
C ARG A 215 -9.71 -34.29 -14.34
N VAL A 216 -8.70 -33.40 -14.34
CA VAL A 216 -7.64 -33.39 -15.35
C VAL A 216 -6.26 -33.38 -14.71
N SER A 217 -5.29 -33.95 -15.41
CA SER A 217 -3.89 -33.98 -14.97
C SER A 217 -2.92 -33.95 -16.15
N SER A 218 -1.83 -33.20 -16.01
CA SER A 218 -0.65 -33.38 -16.86
C SER A 218 0.20 -34.53 -16.32
N PHE A 219 0.46 -34.54 -15.01
CA PHE A 219 1.38 -35.48 -14.37
C PHE A 219 0.88 -35.94 -13.00
N ILE A 220 1.14 -37.22 -12.69
CA ILE A 220 0.97 -37.81 -11.36
C ILE A 220 2.36 -38.14 -10.83
N VAL A 221 2.90 -37.26 -9.98
CA VAL A 221 4.33 -37.22 -9.64
C VAL A 221 4.55 -36.98 -8.16
N SER A 222 5.63 -37.53 -7.64
CA SER A 222 6.17 -37.25 -6.31
C SER A 222 7.25 -36.17 -6.38
N GLN A 223 7.65 -35.60 -5.24
CA GLN A 223 8.77 -34.66 -5.22
C GLN A 223 10.07 -35.28 -5.74
N LYS A 224 10.29 -36.60 -5.54
CA LYS A 224 11.43 -37.31 -6.13
C LYS A 224 11.36 -37.37 -7.65
N ASP A 225 10.18 -37.67 -8.21
CA ASP A 225 10.00 -37.66 -9.67
C ASP A 225 10.31 -36.26 -10.25
N MET A 226 9.85 -35.20 -9.56
CA MET A 226 10.16 -33.82 -9.91
C MET A 226 11.67 -33.53 -9.83
N PHE A 227 12.34 -33.94 -8.75
CA PHE A 227 13.78 -33.71 -8.57
C PHE A 227 14.62 -34.46 -9.60
N GLU A 228 14.25 -35.68 -9.98
CA GLU A 228 14.92 -36.40 -11.07
C GLU A 228 14.77 -35.66 -12.41
N SER A 229 13.60 -35.09 -12.68
CA SER A 229 13.40 -34.25 -13.86
C SER A 229 14.23 -32.97 -13.80
N VAL A 230 14.28 -32.29 -12.64
CA VAL A 230 15.11 -31.11 -12.43
C VAL A 230 16.57 -31.43 -12.75
N LYS A 231 17.11 -32.52 -12.19
CA LYS A 231 18.47 -32.98 -12.45
C LYS A 231 18.76 -33.25 -13.92
N ARG A 232 17.84 -33.93 -14.64
CA ARG A 232 17.98 -34.15 -16.09
C ARG A 232 18.02 -32.84 -16.87
N VAL A 233 17.15 -31.89 -16.54
CA VAL A 233 17.03 -30.61 -17.24
C VAL A 233 18.23 -29.69 -16.95
N THR A 234 18.69 -29.61 -15.71
CA THR A 234 19.83 -28.76 -15.31
C THR A 234 21.18 -29.44 -15.49
N THR A 235 21.19 -30.71 -15.88
CA THR A 235 22.41 -31.54 -15.94
C THR A 235 23.17 -31.53 -14.61
N THR A 236 22.44 -31.68 -13.49
CA THR A 236 23.00 -31.76 -12.13
C THR A 236 22.78 -33.13 -11.51
N THR A 237 23.48 -33.40 -10.42
CA THR A 237 23.38 -34.62 -9.61
C THR A 237 23.00 -34.28 -8.16
N ASP A 238 22.74 -35.28 -7.31
CA ASP A 238 22.43 -35.07 -5.88
C ASP A 238 23.52 -34.26 -5.16
N LYS A 239 24.79 -34.39 -5.59
CA LYS A 239 25.92 -33.68 -5.00
C LYS A 239 25.89 -32.16 -5.23
N ASP A 240 25.11 -31.71 -6.21
CA ASP A 240 24.99 -30.30 -6.58
C ASP A 240 23.88 -29.59 -5.79
N TRP A 241 23.13 -30.34 -4.95
CA TRP A 241 21.96 -29.85 -4.25
C TRP A 241 22.06 -30.08 -2.74
N THR A 242 21.52 -29.12 -1.98
CA THR A 242 21.23 -29.33 -0.55
C THR A 242 19.89 -30.05 -0.43
N ILE A 243 19.90 -31.30 0.04
CA ILE A 243 18.70 -32.14 0.18
C ILE A 243 18.29 -32.20 1.65
N LYS A 244 17.06 -31.80 1.94
CA LYS A 244 16.45 -31.81 3.27
C LYS A 244 15.19 -32.68 3.27
N TYR A 245 14.80 -33.13 4.46
CA TYR A 245 13.57 -33.89 4.68
C TYR A 245 12.83 -33.28 5.87
N GLU A 246 11.52 -33.15 5.75
CA GLU A 246 10.68 -32.53 6.77
C GLU A 246 9.34 -33.27 6.85
N PRO A 247 8.84 -33.64 8.05
CA PRO A 247 7.54 -34.29 8.19
C PRO A 247 6.41 -33.42 7.63
N THR A 248 5.57 -33.98 6.76
CA THR A 248 4.55 -33.18 6.05
C THR A 248 3.55 -32.53 7.00
N LYS A 249 3.19 -33.22 8.11
CA LYS A 249 2.29 -32.69 9.14
C LYS A 249 2.89 -31.52 9.90
N GLN A 250 4.17 -31.62 10.29
CA GLN A 250 4.88 -30.53 10.93
C GLN A 250 4.92 -29.31 10.01
N ARG A 251 5.27 -29.54 8.73
CA ARG A 251 5.33 -28.48 7.73
C ARG A 251 3.98 -27.79 7.52
N TYR A 252 2.88 -28.55 7.56
CA TYR A 252 1.52 -28.03 7.53
C TYR A 252 1.23 -27.15 8.75
N GLU A 253 1.52 -27.64 9.95
CA GLU A 253 1.30 -26.91 11.21
C GLU A 253 2.13 -25.63 11.27
N GLU A 254 3.38 -25.65 10.79
CA GLU A 254 4.20 -24.46 10.62
C GLU A 254 3.61 -23.50 9.59
N GLY A 255 3.10 -24.02 8.46
CA GLY A 255 2.36 -23.22 7.49
C GLY A 255 1.15 -22.53 8.12
N VAL A 256 0.37 -23.24 8.95
CA VAL A 256 -0.75 -22.69 9.71
C VAL A 256 -0.26 -21.62 10.70
N LYS A 257 0.80 -21.87 11.45
CA LYS A 257 1.39 -20.89 12.37
C LYS A 257 1.86 -19.62 11.64
N ILE A 258 2.54 -19.77 10.50
CA ILE A 258 2.99 -18.62 9.68
C ILE A 258 1.79 -17.88 9.11
N PHE A 259 0.75 -18.61 8.71
CA PHE A 259 -0.48 -18.03 8.20
C PHE A 259 -1.22 -17.22 9.28
N ASP A 260 -1.44 -17.81 10.45
CA ASP A 260 -2.16 -17.23 11.58
C ASP A 260 -1.36 -16.10 12.25
N GLY A 261 -0.09 -16.36 12.62
CA GLY A 261 0.82 -15.40 13.24
C GLY A 261 1.30 -14.28 12.31
N GLY A 262 1.09 -14.45 10.99
CA GLY A 262 1.40 -13.47 9.96
C GLY A 262 0.20 -12.70 9.40
N LYS A 263 -0.96 -12.71 10.07
CA LYS A 263 -2.22 -12.07 9.62
C LYS A 263 -2.67 -12.49 8.21
N GLY A 264 -2.64 -13.78 7.89
CA GLY A 264 -2.94 -14.29 6.56
C GLY A 264 -1.72 -14.25 5.63
N SER A 265 -0.53 -14.52 6.16
CA SER A 265 0.71 -14.54 5.37
C SER A 265 0.59 -15.46 4.17
N ARG A 266 0.85 -14.92 2.98
CA ARG A 266 0.83 -15.69 1.73
C ARG A 266 1.83 -16.84 1.73
N PHE A 267 2.94 -16.71 2.46
CA PHE A 267 3.92 -17.78 2.61
C PHE A 267 3.38 -18.96 3.41
N GLY A 268 2.76 -18.66 4.56
CA GLY A 268 2.11 -19.65 5.41
C GLY A 268 0.95 -20.33 4.69
N PHE A 269 0.12 -19.57 3.97
CA PHE A 269 -0.95 -20.13 3.14
C PHE A 269 -0.44 -21.09 2.07
N VAL A 270 0.64 -20.73 1.37
CA VAL A 270 1.25 -21.63 0.38
C VAL A 270 1.83 -22.86 1.07
N GLN A 271 2.57 -22.71 2.17
CA GLN A 271 3.15 -23.83 2.90
C GLN A 271 2.07 -24.80 3.40
N LEU A 272 1.03 -24.31 4.10
CA LEU A 272 -0.06 -25.17 4.59
C LEU A 272 -0.84 -25.82 3.44
N LEU A 273 -1.15 -25.08 2.38
CA LEU A 273 -1.96 -25.62 1.28
C LEU A 273 -1.22 -26.74 0.56
N TYR A 274 0.06 -26.54 0.25
CA TYR A 274 0.85 -27.55 -0.44
C TYR A 274 1.12 -28.75 0.47
N SER A 275 1.56 -28.52 1.71
CA SER A 275 1.79 -29.60 2.68
C SER A 275 0.54 -30.45 2.90
N ARG A 276 -0.65 -29.85 2.99
CA ARG A 276 -1.89 -30.63 3.21
C ARG A 276 -2.14 -31.67 2.12
N TYR A 277 -1.91 -31.30 0.86
CA TYR A 277 -2.12 -32.22 -0.27
C TYR A 277 -0.98 -33.24 -0.45
N PHE A 278 0.15 -33.08 0.24
CA PHE A 278 1.19 -34.11 0.32
C PHE A 278 0.99 -35.10 1.48
N TYR A 279 -0.12 -35.01 2.23
CA TYR A 279 -0.44 -36.04 3.21
C TYR A 279 -0.60 -37.40 2.54
N ALA A 280 -0.12 -38.45 3.21
CA ALA A 280 -0.26 -39.83 2.75
C ALA A 280 -1.69 -40.40 2.93
N ASP A 281 -2.71 -39.54 2.80
CA ASP A 281 -4.13 -39.89 2.84
C ASP A 281 -4.77 -39.95 1.44
N GLY A 282 -4.00 -39.62 0.40
CA GLY A 282 -4.43 -39.65 -0.99
C GLY A 282 -5.17 -38.40 -1.48
N SER A 283 -5.39 -37.41 -0.62
CA SER A 283 -6.14 -36.17 -0.93
C SER A 283 -5.54 -35.35 -2.07
N GLY A 284 -4.21 -35.38 -2.25
CA GLY A 284 -3.53 -34.71 -3.36
C GLY A 284 -3.55 -35.47 -4.69
N ASN A 285 -4.01 -36.72 -4.71
CA ASN A 285 -4.06 -37.54 -5.91
C ASN A 285 -5.50 -37.75 -6.40
N ILE A 286 -6.02 -36.77 -7.15
CA ILE A 286 -7.38 -36.81 -7.69
C ILE A 286 -7.57 -37.90 -8.75
N SER A 287 -6.50 -38.50 -9.28
CA SER A 287 -6.58 -39.57 -10.28
C SER A 287 -7.21 -40.86 -9.74
N SER A 288 -7.25 -41.04 -8.41
CA SER A 288 -7.89 -42.17 -7.74
C SER A 288 -9.37 -42.32 -8.08
N HIS A 289 -10.02 -41.24 -8.51
CA HIS A 289 -11.42 -41.20 -8.96
C HIS A 289 -11.58 -41.26 -10.49
N GLY A 290 -10.49 -41.51 -11.23
CA GLY A 290 -10.44 -41.46 -12.68
C GLY A 290 -10.18 -40.04 -13.21
N LEU A 291 -9.45 -39.95 -14.33
CA LEU A 291 -9.19 -38.70 -15.04
C LEU A 291 -10.05 -38.63 -16.31
N ASP A 292 -10.51 -37.43 -16.63
CA ASP A 292 -11.31 -37.14 -17.82
C ASP A 292 -10.46 -36.76 -19.04
N ASN A 293 -9.12 -36.80 -18.92
CA ASN A 293 -8.18 -36.47 -20.01
C ASN A 293 -8.52 -37.17 -21.32
N GLU A 294 -8.74 -38.48 -21.30
CA GLU A 294 -9.03 -39.26 -22.52
C GLU A 294 -10.40 -38.89 -23.11
N LYS A 295 -11.42 -38.72 -22.25
CA LYS A 295 -12.77 -38.31 -22.68
C LYS A 295 -12.76 -36.93 -23.33
N LEU A 296 -11.92 -36.02 -22.83
CA LEU A 296 -11.73 -34.68 -23.37
C LEU A 296 -10.65 -34.62 -24.47
N GLY A 297 -10.05 -35.75 -24.86
CA GLY A 297 -9.01 -35.79 -25.89
C GLY A 297 -7.79 -34.92 -25.59
N LEU A 298 -7.44 -34.74 -24.31
CA LEU A 298 -6.33 -33.88 -23.90
C LEU A 298 -4.98 -34.50 -24.25
N PRO A 299 -4.01 -33.68 -24.71
CA PRO A 299 -2.70 -34.17 -25.09
C PRO A 299 -1.90 -34.65 -23.88
N LYS A 300 -1.00 -35.61 -24.10
CA LYS A 300 0.09 -35.88 -23.15
C LYS A 300 1.15 -34.80 -23.29
N GLU A 301 1.65 -34.32 -22.16
CA GLU A 301 2.70 -33.29 -22.10
C GLU A 301 4.05 -33.92 -21.78
N ASP A 302 5.13 -33.28 -22.23
CA ASP A 302 6.50 -33.71 -21.93
C ASP A 302 6.91 -33.19 -20.55
N PHE A 303 7.18 -34.11 -19.62
CA PHE A 303 7.47 -33.76 -18.24
C PHE A 303 8.76 -32.93 -18.08
N ASP A 304 9.83 -33.28 -18.80
CA ASP A 304 11.11 -32.57 -18.69
C ASP A 304 11.04 -31.19 -19.37
N ALA A 305 10.30 -31.07 -20.48
CA ALA A 305 10.06 -29.80 -21.12
C ALA A 305 9.30 -28.82 -20.20
N VAL A 306 8.29 -29.30 -19.47
CA VAL A 306 7.55 -28.46 -18.52
C VAL A 306 8.38 -28.17 -17.27
N THR A 307 9.16 -29.13 -16.78
CA THR A 307 10.12 -28.90 -15.67
C THR A 307 11.09 -27.77 -16.01
N LYS A 308 11.58 -27.71 -17.26
CA LYS A 308 12.41 -26.60 -17.73
C LYS A 308 11.71 -25.24 -17.60
N ILE A 309 10.44 -25.15 -18.01
CA ILE A 309 9.63 -23.93 -17.84
C ILE A 309 9.49 -23.58 -16.35
N GLY A 310 9.28 -24.56 -15.48
CA GLY A 310 9.18 -24.35 -14.04
C GLY A 310 10.47 -23.84 -13.41
N ILE A 311 11.63 -24.36 -13.82
CA ILE A 311 12.95 -23.89 -13.38
C ILE A 311 13.22 -22.47 -13.89
N GLU A 312 12.97 -22.21 -15.18
CA GLU A 312 13.13 -20.88 -15.77
C GLU A 312 12.23 -19.86 -15.06
N THR A 313 10.99 -20.26 -14.77
CA THR A 313 10.08 -19.49 -13.93
C THR A 313 10.73 -19.25 -12.57
N GLY A 314 11.24 -20.25 -11.86
CA GLY A 314 11.88 -20.08 -10.56
C GLY A 314 13.13 -19.21 -10.55
N LEU A 315 13.97 -19.28 -11.58
CA LEU A 315 15.18 -18.44 -11.70
C LEU A 315 14.88 -16.98 -12.07
N THR A 316 13.74 -16.73 -12.72
CA THR A 316 13.29 -15.39 -13.10
C THR A 316 12.30 -14.79 -12.10
N THR A 317 11.70 -15.63 -11.26
CA THR A 317 10.66 -15.29 -10.29
C THR A 317 11.28 -14.82 -8.97
N LYS A 318 11.07 -13.54 -8.62
CA LYS A 318 11.32 -13.03 -7.25
C LYS A 318 10.14 -13.24 -6.29
N TYR A 319 9.17 -14.07 -6.65
CA TYR A 319 7.99 -14.32 -5.83
C TYR A 319 8.39 -15.27 -4.71
N LEU A 320 8.09 -14.89 -3.47
CA LEU A 320 8.28 -15.70 -2.28
C LEU A 320 9.71 -16.26 -2.02
N VAL A 321 10.77 -15.59 -2.48
CA VAL A 321 12.20 -15.90 -2.17
C VAL A 321 12.70 -15.10 -0.95
N GLY A 322 11.81 -14.76 -0.01
CA GLY A 322 12.19 -14.12 1.26
C GLY A 322 12.83 -15.12 2.22
N LYS A 323 13.90 -14.73 2.91
CA LYS A 323 14.59 -15.55 3.92
C LYS A 323 13.65 -15.93 5.09
N PRO A 324 13.59 -17.21 5.51
CA PRO A 324 12.81 -17.66 6.67
C PRO A 324 13.65 -17.97 7.93
N GLU A 325 14.75 -17.27 8.17
CA GLU A 325 15.70 -17.62 9.24
C GLU A 325 15.25 -17.21 10.67
N SER A 326 13.96 -17.03 10.95
CA SER A 326 13.50 -16.64 12.30
C SER A 326 12.35 -17.47 12.89
N ILE A 327 12.02 -18.65 12.37
CA ILE A 327 10.79 -19.38 12.78
C ILE A 327 11.04 -20.78 13.38
N LEU A 328 12.26 -21.33 13.42
CA LEU A 328 12.46 -22.71 13.89
C LEU A 328 13.75 -22.91 14.71
N GLU A 329 13.88 -22.28 15.88
CA GLU A 329 14.68 -22.86 16.98
C GLU A 329 13.97 -22.60 18.31
N GLU A 330 13.47 -23.70 18.90
CA GLU A 330 13.39 -24.03 20.33
C GLU A 330 12.09 -24.77 20.68
N SER A 331 12.11 -26.09 20.51
CA SER A 331 11.33 -26.98 21.38
C SER A 331 12.02 -28.33 21.53
N THR A 332 13.07 -28.38 22.34
CA THR A 332 13.42 -29.58 23.08
C THR A 332 13.79 -29.22 24.50
N GLU A 333 13.27 -30.03 25.43
CA GLU A 333 13.47 -30.00 26.88
C GLU A 333 12.59 -29.01 27.67
N THR A 334 11.44 -29.51 28.16
CA THR A 334 11.32 -29.87 29.59
C THR A 334 9.99 -30.58 29.90
N GLY A 335 10.12 -31.77 30.50
CA GLY A 335 9.33 -32.31 31.61
C GLY A 335 7.79 -32.23 31.60
N TYR A 336 7.17 -33.36 31.27
CA TYR A 336 5.80 -33.74 31.64
C TYR A 336 5.54 -33.65 33.15
N SER A 337 4.42 -33.02 33.53
CA SER A 337 3.52 -33.52 34.58
C SER A 337 2.10 -32.98 34.40
N ASP A 338 1.20 -33.86 33.98
CA ASP A 338 -0.27 -33.74 33.99
C ASP A 338 -0.82 -33.62 35.44
N PRO A 339 -2.01 -33.02 35.68
CA PRO A 339 -3.25 -33.77 35.46
C PRO A 339 -4.51 -32.98 34.99
N VAL A 340 -5.22 -33.61 34.06
CA VAL A 340 -6.69 -33.87 33.96
C VAL A 340 -7.71 -32.87 34.55
N SER A 341 -8.68 -32.54 33.67
CA SER A 341 -10.10 -32.14 33.85
C SER A 341 -10.33 -30.75 33.25
N ASP A 342 -11.40 -30.40 32.56
CA ASP A 342 -12.66 -30.97 32.06
C ASP A 342 -13.30 -29.79 31.28
N GLY A 343 -14.35 -30.02 30.49
CA GLY A 343 -15.26 -28.93 30.13
C GLY A 343 -14.99 -28.20 28.81
N ARG A 344 -15.87 -28.49 27.87
CA ARG A 344 -16.14 -27.80 26.60
C ARG A 344 -16.27 -26.28 26.80
N GLU A 345 -15.89 -25.47 25.81
CA GLU A 345 -16.83 -24.70 24.97
C GLU A 345 -16.18 -23.66 24.04
N HIS A 346 -16.83 -23.50 22.89
CA HIS A 346 -16.85 -22.36 21.96
C HIS A 346 -15.57 -21.94 21.24
N ARG A 347 -15.35 -22.56 20.07
CA ARG A 347 -14.62 -21.95 18.96
C ARG A 347 -15.52 -20.92 18.29
N ASP A 348 -15.11 -19.66 18.33
CA ASP A 348 -15.74 -18.54 17.62
C ASP A 348 -15.54 -18.66 16.11
N SER A 349 -16.63 -18.88 15.38
CA SER A 349 -16.75 -18.97 13.92
C SER A 349 -16.80 -17.57 13.28
N ASN A 350 -15.68 -16.83 13.21
CA ASN A 350 -15.63 -15.61 12.36
C ASN A 350 -14.20 -15.06 12.07
N ARG A 351 -13.32 -15.85 11.43
CA ARG A 351 -11.91 -15.46 11.16
C ARG A 351 -11.39 -15.73 9.74
N LEU A 352 -12.28 -15.92 8.76
CA LEU A 352 -11.93 -16.38 7.41
C LEU A 352 -11.93 -15.28 6.32
N SER A 353 -11.90 -13.99 6.69
CA SER A 353 -12.18 -12.89 5.75
C SER A 353 -11.04 -12.51 4.77
N THR A 354 -9.84 -13.08 4.88
CA THR A 354 -8.69 -12.71 4.02
C THR A 354 -8.51 -13.60 2.78
N PHE A 355 -9.22 -14.73 2.71
CA PHE A 355 -9.14 -15.68 1.59
C PHE A 355 -10.49 -16.35 1.30
N ASN A 356 -11.38 -15.71 0.52
CA ASN A 356 -12.60 -16.29 -0.09
C ASN A 356 -13.45 -17.31 0.73
N ALA A 357 -13.34 -17.35 2.04
CA ALA A 357 -14.00 -18.34 2.86
C ALA A 357 -15.23 -17.71 3.53
N VAL A 358 -16.37 -18.32 3.21
CA VAL A 358 -17.69 -17.92 3.69
C VAL A 358 -17.80 -18.26 5.18
N ASP A 359 -18.42 -17.35 5.94
CA ASP A 359 -18.76 -17.53 7.36
C ASP A 359 -19.45 -18.89 7.58
N GLU A 360 -18.89 -19.72 8.46
CA GLU A 360 -19.39 -21.08 8.79
C GLU A 360 -20.86 -21.05 9.25
N ASN A 361 -21.35 -19.90 9.72
CA ASN A 361 -22.73 -19.73 10.17
C ASN A 361 -23.77 -19.68 9.03
N GLN A 362 -23.36 -19.77 7.75
CA GLN A 362 -24.26 -19.74 6.59
C GLN A 362 -24.55 -21.12 5.96
N VAL A 363 -24.06 -22.24 6.50
CA VAL A 363 -24.35 -23.59 5.97
C VAL A 363 -24.94 -24.50 7.07
N PRO A 364 -26.21 -24.93 6.95
CA PRO A 364 -26.78 -25.87 7.91
C PRO A 364 -26.34 -27.30 7.59
N PHE A 365 -25.25 -27.78 8.18
CA PHE A 365 -24.96 -29.21 8.24
C PHE A 365 -25.68 -29.85 9.43
N LYS A 366 -26.84 -30.46 9.18
CA LYS A 366 -27.40 -31.49 10.07
C LYS A 366 -27.10 -32.87 9.50
N VAL A 367 -26.18 -33.58 10.12
CA VAL A 367 -26.07 -35.04 9.96
C VAL A 367 -27.30 -35.65 10.65
N SER A 368 -28.19 -36.27 9.88
CA SER A 368 -29.34 -37.00 10.43
C SER A 368 -29.04 -38.50 10.45
N PRO A 369 -29.22 -39.20 11.58
CA PRO A 369 -29.46 -40.63 11.57
C PRO A 369 -30.97 -40.94 11.54
N ALA A 370 -31.31 -41.93 10.69
CA ALA A 370 -32.43 -42.87 10.75
C ALA A 370 -33.85 -42.44 11.19
N VAL A 371 -34.77 -42.55 10.20
CA VAL A 371 -36.16 -43.06 10.23
C VAL A 371 -36.82 -43.38 11.59
N GLN A 372 -37.99 -42.76 11.86
CA GLN A 372 -39.22 -43.43 12.36
C GLN A 372 -40.48 -42.54 12.31
N THR A 373 -41.44 -42.97 11.47
CA THR A 373 -42.92 -43.06 11.58
C THR A 373 -43.82 -42.09 12.38
N GLU A 374 -44.92 -41.68 11.69
CA GLU A 374 -46.32 -41.39 12.16
C GLU A 374 -46.58 -40.08 12.96
N THR A 375 -47.71 -39.35 12.89
CA THR A 375 -49.01 -39.34 12.18
C THR A 375 -49.72 -37.97 12.42
N GLU A 376 -50.62 -37.58 11.50
CA GLU A 376 -51.82 -36.73 11.65
C GLU A 376 -51.78 -35.19 11.87
N SER A 377 -52.87 -34.56 11.38
CA SER A 377 -53.14 -33.14 11.05
C SER A 377 -54.18 -32.51 12.02
N PRO A 378 -54.87 -31.36 11.75
CA PRO A 378 -54.52 -30.02 11.25
C PRO A 378 -55.14 -28.85 12.10
N SER A 379 -55.08 -27.61 11.59
CA SER A 379 -55.84 -26.37 11.95
C SER A 379 -55.00 -25.29 12.65
N LYS A 380 -55.16 -23.96 12.46
CA LYS A 380 -56.19 -23.11 11.83
C LYS A 380 -55.58 -21.69 11.65
N ALA A 381 -55.94 -20.98 10.58
CA ALA A 381 -55.76 -19.52 10.45
C ALA A 381 -56.81 -18.74 11.29
N PRO A 382 -56.66 -17.41 11.52
CA PRO A 382 -57.21 -16.38 10.61
C PRO A 382 -56.34 -15.09 10.47
N ARG A 383 -56.21 -14.47 9.28
CA ARG A 383 -56.96 -13.29 8.72
C ARG A 383 -57.04 -12.06 9.66
N SER A 384 -56.53 -10.88 9.29
CA SER A 384 -57.20 -9.78 8.52
C SER A 384 -56.51 -8.44 8.91
N ARG A 385 -56.58 -7.27 8.27
CA ARG A 385 -56.97 -6.73 6.96
C ARG A 385 -56.62 -5.22 6.99
N ILE A 386 -56.17 -4.72 5.83
CA ILE A 386 -56.06 -3.36 5.27
C ILE A 386 -57.01 -2.28 5.84
N GLN A 387 -56.52 -1.03 5.99
CA GLN A 387 -57.22 0.19 5.52
C GLN A 387 -56.29 1.41 5.31
N GLU A 388 -56.59 2.18 4.26
CA GLU A 388 -55.88 3.32 3.65
C GLU A 388 -56.37 4.70 4.14
N ASP A 389 -55.43 5.69 4.14
CA ASP A 389 -55.48 7.16 3.79
C ASP A 389 -56.56 8.12 4.40
N PRO A 390 -56.49 9.49 4.29
CA PRO A 390 -55.59 10.36 3.51
C PRO A 390 -55.12 11.72 4.10
N GLY A 391 -54.01 12.23 3.53
CA GLY A 391 -53.84 13.58 2.94
C GLY A 391 -53.93 14.88 3.79
N GLU A 392 -52.89 15.73 3.69
CA GLU A 392 -53.07 17.17 3.40
C GLU A 392 -51.80 17.85 2.84
N ARG A 393 -52.02 18.73 1.85
CA ARG A 393 -51.05 19.61 1.15
C ARG A 393 -51.11 21.02 1.74
N LEU A 394 -50.03 21.82 1.58
CA LEU A 394 -49.98 23.24 1.15
C LEU A 394 -48.57 23.79 1.49
N LYS A 395 -47.70 24.14 0.52
CA LYS A 395 -47.59 25.31 -0.37
C LYS A 395 -46.69 26.45 0.17
N TRP A 396 -45.86 26.92 -0.75
CA TRP A 396 -44.85 27.98 -0.71
C TRP A 396 -45.40 29.41 -0.62
N THR A 397 -44.58 30.34 -0.08
CA THR A 397 -44.52 31.76 -0.50
C THR A 397 -43.09 32.31 -0.34
N ALA A 398 -42.69 33.16 -1.29
CA ALA A 398 -41.47 33.98 -1.34
C ALA A 398 -41.80 35.47 -1.11
N GLU A 399 -40.75 36.34 -1.13
CA GLU A 399 -40.71 37.82 -0.99
C GLU A 399 -40.44 38.31 0.46
N GLU A 400 -39.53 39.24 0.79
CA GLU A 400 -38.94 40.39 0.07
C GLU A 400 -37.68 40.97 0.81
N GLN A 401 -36.70 41.47 0.03
CA GLN A 401 -35.87 42.69 0.16
C GLN A 401 -35.08 43.12 1.43
N GLY A 402 -33.81 43.55 1.24
CA GLY A 402 -33.38 44.90 1.64
C GLY A 402 -32.19 45.12 2.61
N SER A 403 -30.97 45.29 2.07
CA SER A 403 -29.93 46.31 2.38
C SER A 403 -29.36 46.61 3.81
N TRP A 404 -28.03 46.46 3.91
CA TRP A 404 -26.94 47.26 4.57
C TRP A 404 -27.25 48.32 5.65
N PRO A 405 -26.30 48.53 6.60
CA PRO A 405 -25.66 49.86 6.68
C PRO A 405 -24.13 49.86 6.86
N ARG A 406 -23.52 50.94 6.34
CA ARG A 406 -22.11 51.37 6.48
C ARG A 406 -21.93 52.28 7.71
N GLY A 407 -20.81 52.07 8.43
CA GLY A 407 -19.78 53.07 8.74
C GLY A 407 -20.06 54.26 9.68
N GLY A 408 -19.14 54.47 10.65
CA GLY A 408 -18.63 55.82 10.96
C GLY A 408 -18.39 56.21 12.43
N GLY A 409 -17.16 55.97 12.92
CA GLY A 409 -16.31 57.01 13.54
C GLY A 409 -16.41 57.34 15.04
N GLY A 410 -15.24 57.36 15.73
CA GLY A 410 -14.95 58.38 16.77
C GLY A 410 -14.25 57.97 18.08
N LYS A 411 -12.91 57.88 18.05
CA LYS A 411 -11.85 58.20 19.07
C LYS A 411 -12.23 58.42 20.57
N GLN A 412 -11.47 57.83 21.51
CA GLN A 412 -10.29 58.44 22.19
C GLN A 412 -9.62 57.48 23.22
N VAL A 413 -8.40 57.83 23.62
CA VAL A 413 -7.28 57.03 24.19
C VAL A 413 -7.14 57.19 25.72
N SER A 414 -6.69 56.17 26.48
CA SER A 414 -5.45 56.23 27.33
C SER A 414 -5.20 55.04 28.29
N SER A 415 -3.97 54.50 28.18
CA SER A 415 -2.96 54.17 29.22
C SER A 415 -3.09 53.02 30.23
N GLY A 416 -2.13 52.08 30.13
CA GLY A 416 -1.35 51.46 31.22
C GLY A 416 -1.80 50.06 31.69
N SER A 417 -0.96 49.07 32.00
CA SER A 417 0.51 48.87 31.97
C SER A 417 0.88 47.47 32.54
N PHE A 418 1.96 46.86 32.00
CA PHE A 418 2.86 45.79 32.55
C PHE A 418 2.43 44.30 32.64
N PRO A 419 3.36 43.30 32.70
CA PRO A 419 4.84 43.31 32.48
C PRO A 419 5.44 42.18 31.58
N THR A 420 6.55 42.56 30.94
CA THR A 420 7.85 41.90 30.66
C THR A 420 8.09 40.39 30.93
N LEU A 421 8.65 39.68 29.93
CA LEU A 421 9.49 38.48 30.11
C LEU A 421 10.61 38.39 29.04
N VAL A 422 11.84 38.63 29.53
CA VAL A 422 13.17 38.05 29.23
C VAL A 422 13.58 37.77 27.78
N LEU A 423 14.59 38.53 27.33
CA LEU A 423 15.41 38.39 26.13
C LEU A 423 16.42 37.22 26.23
N SER A 424 16.52 36.40 25.18
CA SER A 424 17.74 35.62 24.88
C SER A 424 18.58 36.32 23.81
N SER A 425 19.89 36.30 24.02
CA SER A 425 20.95 37.12 23.43
C SER A 425 21.00 37.24 21.90
N SER A 426 20.90 38.48 21.40
CA SER A 426 21.35 38.90 20.06
C SER A 426 22.67 39.67 20.17
N ARG A 427 23.66 39.36 19.31
CA ARG A 427 24.80 40.28 19.08
C ARG A 427 24.29 41.44 18.21
N SER A 428 24.37 42.66 18.75
CA SER A 428 23.98 43.92 18.09
C SER A 428 25.18 44.61 17.44
N ASP A 429 25.01 45.14 16.23
CA ASP A 429 25.70 46.35 15.79
C ASP A 429 24.83 47.57 16.13
N SER A 430 25.51 48.65 16.52
CA SER A 430 25.11 49.93 17.09
C SER A 430 24.17 50.83 16.26
N SER A 431 23.52 50.34 15.20
CA SER A 431 22.66 51.17 14.32
C SER A 431 21.18 50.78 14.31
N GLY A 432 20.74 49.76 15.07
CA GLY A 432 19.31 49.47 15.28
C GLY A 432 18.49 49.20 14.01
N THR A 433 19.16 48.90 12.88
CA THR A 433 18.50 48.55 11.63
C THR A 433 18.44 47.03 11.55
N LEU A 434 17.23 46.46 11.42
CA LEU A 434 17.06 45.08 10.97
C LEU A 434 17.72 44.99 9.59
N VAL A 435 18.86 44.31 9.51
CA VAL A 435 19.50 44.03 8.22
C VAL A 435 18.71 42.93 7.55
N TRP A 436 17.78 43.35 6.70
CA TRP A 436 17.23 42.51 5.65
C TRP A 436 18.31 42.35 4.59
N GLU A 437 18.59 41.12 4.14
CA GLU A 437 19.34 40.94 2.91
C GLU A 437 18.56 41.64 1.79
N GLU A 438 19.06 42.78 1.31
CA GLU A 438 18.53 43.45 0.13
C GLU A 438 18.58 42.45 -1.03
N ARG A 439 17.40 41.96 -1.44
CA ARG A 439 17.23 41.25 -2.72
C ARG A 439 17.88 42.07 -3.83
N PRO A 440 18.37 41.45 -4.91
CA PRO A 440 18.91 42.19 -6.04
C PRO A 440 17.90 43.26 -6.48
N LYS A 441 18.36 44.51 -6.71
CA LYS A 441 17.55 45.53 -7.40
C LYS A 441 16.88 44.87 -8.61
N PHE A 442 15.60 45.13 -8.85
CA PHE A 442 14.77 44.42 -9.84
C PHE A 442 15.48 44.17 -11.19
N GLU A 443 16.27 45.12 -11.65
CA GLU A 443 17.07 45.06 -12.87
C GLU A 443 18.12 43.94 -12.85
N LYS A 444 18.77 43.70 -11.71
CA LYS A 444 19.73 42.59 -11.53
C LYS A 444 19.02 41.24 -11.56
N ALA A 445 17.85 41.13 -10.94
CA ALA A 445 17.04 39.91 -10.99
C ALA A 445 16.55 39.62 -12.41
N LEU A 446 16.16 40.67 -13.14
CA LEU A 446 15.73 40.56 -14.53
C LEU A 446 16.89 40.16 -15.47
N ALA A 447 18.07 40.76 -15.28
CA ALA A 447 19.28 40.36 -15.99
C ALA A 447 19.62 38.88 -15.72
N ARG A 448 19.56 38.44 -14.46
CA ARG A 448 19.77 37.03 -14.09
C ARG A 448 18.80 36.09 -14.82
N VAL A 449 17.51 36.43 -14.90
CA VAL A 449 16.51 35.62 -15.61
C VAL A 449 16.82 35.51 -17.10
N ILE A 450 17.21 36.61 -17.75
CA ILE A 450 17.58 36.64 -19.17
C ILE A 450 18.87 35.84 -19.41
N ASP A 451 19.91 36.04 -18.59
CA ASP A 451 21.21 35.39 -18.73
C ASP A 451 21.14 33.87 -18.45
N MET A 452 20.23 33.44 -17.59
CA MET A 452 20.03 32.02 -17.27
C MET A 452 19.27 31.26 -18.35
N LEU A 453 18.52 31.93 -19.24
CA LEU A 453 17.71 31.28 -20.28
C LEU A 453 18.57 30.27 -21.08
N PRO A 454 18.26 28.96 -21.03
CA PRO A 454 19.04 27.98 -21.77
C PRO A 454 18.89 28.20 -23.28
N GLY A 455 19.98 28.03 -24.04
CA GLY A 455 19.92 27.98 -25.50
C GLY A 455 19.06 26.80 -26.00
N GLU A 456 18.55 26.88 -27.23
CA GLU A 456 17.53 25.95 -27.75
C GLU A 456 17.87 24.45 -27.57
N MET A 457 19.10 24.04 -27.84
CA MET A 457 19.51 22.63 -27.69
C MET A 457 19.46 22.18 -26.22
N HIS A 458 19.94 23.01 -25.30
CA HIS A 458 19.93 22.68 -23.88
C HIS A 458 18.51 22.68 -23.31
N MET A 459 17.68 23.63 -23.76
CA MET A 459 16.26 23.67 -23.41
C MET A 459 15.54 22.38 -23.85
N ARG A 460 15.77 21.91 -25.08
CA ARG A 460 15.19 20.65 -25.58
C ARG A 460 15.65 19.44 -24.77
N ASP A 461 16.91 19.40 -24.33
CA ASP A 461 17.45 18.30 -23.52
C ASP A 461 16.81 18.25 -22.11
N LEU A 462 16.68 19.41 -21.45
CA LEU A 462 16.03 19.54 -20.15
C LEU A 462 14.53 19.22 -20.20
N LEU A 463 13.86 19.55 -21.31
CA LEU A 463 12.43 19.28 -21.52
C LEU A 463 12.14 17.89 -22.11
N ARG A 464 13.16 17.08 -22.41
CA ARG A 464 12.94 15.69 -22.84
C ARG A 464 12.33 14.89 -21.68
N GLN A 465 11.47 13.92 -22.00
CA GLN A 465 10.98 12.97 -21.00
C GLN A 465 12.12 12.27 -20.25
N VAL A 466 11.92 12.04 -18.95
CA VAL A 466 12.90 11.34 -18.12
C VAL A 466 12.74 9.85 -18.36
N GLU A 467 13.64 9.30 -19.15
CA GLU A 467 13.68 7.88 -19.50
C GLU A 467 14.41 7.04 -18.42
N GLY A 468 14.23 5.72 -18.48
CA GLY A 468 14.87 4.77 -17.56
C GLY A 468 14.09 4.54 -16.28
N THR A 469 14.72 3.83 -15.33
CA THR A 469 14.08 3.39 -14.08
C THR A 469 15.13 3.20 -12.97
N GLY A 470 14.69 2.98 -11.73
CA GLY A 470 15.59 2.66 -10.61
C GLY A 470 16.62 3.75 -10.34
N LYS A 471 17.88 3.35 -10.15
CA LYS A 471 18.98 4.24 -9.72
C LYS A 471 19.28 5.35 -10.73
N GLU A 472 19.24 5.01 -12.01
CA GLU A 472 19.55 5.95 -13.10
C GLU A 472 18.50 7.04 -13.17
N LYS A 473 17.21 6.65 -13.14
CA LYS A 473 16.09 7.59 -13.09
C LYS A 473 16.18 8.48 -11.85
N LEU A 474 16.45 7.89 -10.68
CA LEU A 474 16.53 8.65 -9.43
C LEU A 474 17.66 9.69 -9.45
N ARG A 475 18.83 9.32 -9.98
CA ARG A 475 19.95 10.25 -10.16
C ARG A 475 19.63 11.36 -11.16
N GLU A 476 19.08 11.00 -12.31
CA GLU A 476 18.68 11.95 -13.35
C GLU A 476 17.63 12.94 -12.82
N MET A 477 16.66 12.44 -12.06
CA MET A 477 15.67 13.28 -11.38
C MET A 477 16.34 14.26 -10.42
N GLY A 478 17.27 13.82 -9.56
CA GLY A 478 18.02 14.72 -8.68
C GLY A 478 18.75 15.84 -9.45
N LEU A 479 19.40 15.51 -10.57
CA LEU A 479 20.08 16.50 -11.42
C LEU A 479 19.11 17.49 -12.07
N ARG A 480 17.97 17.01 -12.59
CA ARG A 480 16.96 17.87 -13.21
C ARG A 480 16.26 18.76 -12.21
N VAL A 481 15.97 18.27 -11.01
CA VAL A 481 15.36 19.08 -9.96
C VAL A 481 16.34 20.13 -9.44
N ARG A 482 17.64 19.85 -9.37
CA ARG A 482 18.67 20.88 -9.11
C ARG A 482 18.69 21.97 -10.18
N ALA A 483 18.59 21.59 -11.45
CA ALA A 483 18.48 22.56 -12.53
C ALA A 483 17.19 23.39 -12.39
N TYR A 484 16.06 22.73 -12.19
CA TYR A 484 14.76 23.38 -11.99
C TYR A 484 14.77 24.34 -10.80
N LYS A 485 15.37 23.95 -9.67
CA LYS A 485 15.56 24.81 -8.48
C LYS A 485 16.27 26.11 -8.85
N SER A 486 17.39 26.06 -9.56
CA SER A 486 18.13 27.26 -9.97
C SER A 486 17.28 28.22 -10.82
N TYR A 487 16.48 27.68 -11.73
CA TYR A 487 15.56 28.47 -12.53
C TYR A 487 14.42 29.03 -11.65
N PHE A 488 13.82 28.20 -10.81
CA PHE A 488 12.74 28.63 -9.92
C PHE A 488 13.18 29.77 -8.99
N GLU A 489 14.37 29.69 -8.38
CA GLU A 489 14.92 30.75 -7.52
C GLU A 489 15.16 32.06 -8.28
N ALA A 490 15.66 32.00 -9.52
CA ALA A 490 15.82 33.20 -10.35
C ALA A 490 14.46 33.82 -10.71
N TRP A 491 13.43 33.00 -10.91
CA TRP A 491 12.06 33.48 -11.06
C TRP A 491 11.57 34.15 -9.77
N GLU A 492 11.80 33.57 -8.59
CA GLU A 492 11.38 34.13 -7.30
C GLU A 492 12.06 35.48 -7.00
N ASP A 493 13.34 35.61 -7.32
CA ASP A 493 14.08 36.86 -7.16
C ASP A 493 13.46 38.02 -7.97
N LEU A 494 12.93 37.71 -9.15
CA LEU A 494 12.35 38.69 -10.06
C LEU A 494 10.88 39.01 -9.73
N HIS A 495 10.08 37.97 -9.44
CA HIS A 495 8.62 38.11 -9.39
C HIS A 495 8.06 38.18 -7.98
N LEU A 496 8.72 37.57 -6.99
CA LEU A 496 8.14 37.46 -5.66
C LEU A 496 8.41 38.73 -4.87
N GLY A 497 7.34 39.45 -4.54
CA GLY A 497 7.38 40.64 -3.70
C GLY A 497 6.76 40.39 -2.34
N PHE A 498 7.18 41.19 -1.36
CA PHE A 498 6.55 41.24 -0.04
C PHE A 498 6.02 42.64 0.25
N ASP A 499 4.79 42.73 0.74
CA ASP A 499 4.27 43.98 1.27
C ASP A 499 4.79 44.25 2.70
N ALA A 500 4.47 45.43 3.24
CA ALA A 500 4.90 45.85 4.58
C ALA A 500 4.33 44.97 5.72
N GLU A 501 3.28 44.20 5.43
CA GLU A 501 2.63 43.26 6.36
C GLU A 501 3.11 41.81 6.12
N GLY A 502 4.15 41.62 5.30
CA GLY A 502 4.73 40.31 4.97
C GLY A 502 3.87 39.47 4.02
N GLY A 503 2.99 40.11 3.26
CA GLY A 503 2.13 39.48 2.25
C GLY A 503 2.86 39.26 0.97
N THR A 504 2.70 38.07 0.40
CA THR A 504 3.38 37.67 -0.81
C THR A 504 2.51 38.04 -2.01
N TYR A 505 3.08 38.80 -2.94
CA TYR A 505 2.47 39.05 -4.24
C TYR A 505 3.43 38.60 -5.35
N VAL A 506 2.84 38.12 -6.44
CA VAL A 506 3.59 37.80 -7.66
C VAL A 506 3.48 39.00 -8.58
N ARG A 507 4.60 39.65 -8.84
CA ARG A 507 4.73 40.72 -9.82
C ARG A 507 4.60 40.12 -11.22
N ASP A 508 3.70 40.66 -12.03
CA ASP A 508 3.45 40.22 -13.42
C ASP A 508 3.52 41.38 -14.44
N ASP A 509 4.13 42.51 -14.05
CA ASP A 509 4.24 43.73 -14.85
C ASP A 509 5.61 43.88 -15.55
N VAL A 510 6.41 42.81 -15.65
CA VAL A 510 7.79 42.85 -16.17
C VAL A 510 7.85 43.39 -17.61
N VAL A 511 6.89 43.04 -18.46
CA VAL A 511 6.84 43.54 -19.86
C VAL A 511 6.51 45.04 -19.89
N GLN A 512 5.61 45.50 -19.00
CA GLN A 512 5.24 46.91 -18.84
C GLN A 512 6.42 47.72 -18.28
N TYR A 513 7.17 47.15 -17.34
CA TYR A 513 8.41 47.70 -16.83
C TYR A 513 9.42 47.91 -17.96
N LEU A 514 9.70 46.87 -18.74
CA LEU A 514 10.64 46.93 -19.88
C LEU A 514 10.26 48.01 -20.89
N ARG A 515 8.96 48.18 -21.19
CA ARG A 515 8.45 49.22 -22.10
C ARG A 515 8.60 50.63 -21.54
N SER A 516 8.37 50.82 -20.25
CA SER A 516 8.45 52.14 -19.60
C SER A 516 9.88 52.63 -19.35
N HIS A 517 10.85 51.71 -19.27
CA HIS A 517 12.26 52.01 -19.01
C HIS A 517 13.14 51.93 -20.28
N GLN A 518 12.53 51.95 -21.47
CA GLN A 518 13.24 51.92 -22.76
C GLN A 518 14.08 53.20 -23.03
N HIS A 519 13.81 54.29 -22.32
CA HIS A 519 14.39 55.62 -22.54
C HIS A 519 14.96 56.29 -21.29
N SER A 520 15.14 55.58 -20.17
CA SER A 520 15.73 56.17 -18.97
C SER A 520 17.24 56.36 -19.18
N ASP A 521 17.62 57.60 -19.51
CA ASP A 521 19.01 58.05 -19.57
C ASP A 521 19.70 57.88 -18.21
N VAL A 522 20.96 57.44 -18.33
CA VAL A 522 22.01 57.26 -17.33
C VAL A 522 21.92 58.19 -16.10
N SER A 523 21.62 57.61 -14.94
CA SER A 523 22.23 58.03 -13.66
C SER A 523 22.19 56.86 -12.68
N ASP A 524 23.35 56.54 -12.09
CA ASP A 524 23.57 55.50 -11.07
C ASP A 524 23.99 54.10 -11.55
N GLY A 525 25.03 54.05 -12.38
CA GLY A 525 26.13 53.07 -12.23
C GLY A 525 25.83 51.56 -12.34
N VAL A 526 24.63 51.14 -12.75
CA VAL A 526 24.31 49.75 -13.07
C VAL A 526 24.43 49.58 -14.59
N PRO A 527 25.32 48.71 -15.11
CA PRO A 527 25.44 48.48 -16.53
C PRO A 527 24.10 48.06 -17.13
N ILE A 528 23.75 48.71 -18.23
CA ILE A 528 22.52 48.52 -18.99
C ILE A 528 22.34 47.02 -19.32
N MET A 529 21.12 46.55 -19.11
CA MET A 529 20.63 45.21 -19.43
C MET A 529 21.02 44.77 -20.84
N SER A 530 22.05 43.91 -20.98
CA SER A 530 22.42 43.16 -22.21
C SER A 530 22.62 43.97 -23.50
N ASP A 531 23.47 43.52 -24.43
CA ASP A 531 23.56 44.10 -25.79
C ASP A 531 22.29 43.90 -26.66
N LEU A 532 21.15 43.53 -26.04
CA LEU A 532 19.89 43.17 -26.67
C LEU A 532 18.90 44.34 -26.64
N GLY A 533 18.26 44.62 -27.76
CA GLY A 533 17.16 45.56 -27.86
C GLY A 533 15.90 45.08 -27.13
N LEU A 534 14.96 46.00 -26.85
CA LEU A 534 13.74 45.75 -26.08
C LEU A 534 12.96 44.49 -26.54
N ALA A 535 12.79 44.30 -27.84
CA ALA A 535 12.07 43.15 -28.38
C ALA A 535 12.75 41.81 -28.02
N GLN A 536 14.08 41.77 -28.05
CA GLN A 536 14.85 40.57 -27.70
C GLN A 536 14.78 40.27 -26.19
N GLN A 537 14.79 41.30 -25.35
CA GLN A 537 14.62 41.13 -23.90
C GLN A 537 13.23 40.58 -23.54
N ILE A 538 12.17 41.13 -24.17
CA ILE A 538 10.80 40.62 -23.99
C ILE A 538 10.71 39.16 -24.44
N HIS A 539 11.20 38.82 -25.64
CA HIS A 539 11.17 37.44 -26.13
C HIS A 539 11.97 36.48 -25.23
N ALA A 540 13.11 36.90 -24.70
CA ALA A 540 13.90 36.09 -23.77
C ALA A 540 13.14 35.82 -22.46
N TYR A 541 12.54 36.86 -21.89
CA TYR A 541 11.71 36.75 -20.68
C TYR A 541 10.48 35.84 -20.88
N GLU A 542 9.76 35.99 -21.99
CA GLU A 542 8.62 35.12 -22.33
C GLU A 542 9.06 33.67 -22.54
N SER A 543 10.17 33.45 -23.25
CA SER A 543 10.76 32.12 -23.47
C SER A 543 11.16 31.47 -22.16
N TYR A 544 11.71 32.24 -21.22
CA TYR A 544 12.05 31.78 -19.89
C TYR A 544 10.83 31.32 -19.10
N ARG A 545 9.75 32.12 -19.06
CA ARG A 545 8.50 31.74 -18.39
C ARG A 545 7.91 30.47 -18.97
N PHE A 546 7.87 30.38 -20.30
CA PHE A 546 7.39 29.19 -21.01
C PHE A 546 8.22 27.96 -20.63
N PHE A 547 9.55 28.07 -20.67
CA PHE A 547 10.46 27.00 -20.30
C PHE A 547 10.26 26.54 -18.85
N LEU A 548 10.22 27.48 -17.89
CA LEU A 548 10.07 27.15 -16.47
C LEU A 548 8.75 26.44 -16.21
N ALA A 549 7.65 26.91 -16.79
CA ALA A 549 6.34 26.28 -16.66
C ALA A 549 6.34 24.86 -17.24
N LYS A 550 6.92 24.66 -18.44
CA LYS A 550 7.04 23.34 -19.06
C LYS A 550 7.95 22.40 -18.28
N PHE A 551 9.03 22.92 -17.69
CA PHE A 551 9.94 22.11 -16.91
C PHE A 551 9.29 21.66 -15.60
N GLY A 552 8.56 22.56 -14.91
CA GLY A 552 7.75 22.21 -13.75
C GLY A 552 6.68 21.16 -14.07
N GLN A 553 5.93 21.35 -15.17
CA GLN A 553 4.91 20.41 -15.62
C GLN A 553 5.48 19.02 -15.97
N LEU A 554 6.70 18.97 -16.51
CA LEU A 554 7.38 17.70 -16.80
C LEU A 554 7.78 16.97 -15.51
N LEU A 555 8.27 17.70 -14.51
CA LEU A 555 8.81 17.11 -13.30
C LEU A 555 7.73 16.78 -12.27
N PHE A 556 6.69 17.60 -12.13
CA PHE A 556 5.69 17.46 -11.07
C PHE A 556 4.26 17.81 -11.53
N PRO A 557 3.70 17.11 -12.54
CA PRO A 557 2.39 17.45 -13.12
C PRO A 557 1.20 17.30 -12.17
N TRP A 558 1.34 16.52 -11.09
CA TRP A 558 0.24 16.16 -10.19
C TRP A 558 -0.22 17.27 -9.25
N THR A 559 0.50 18.40 -9.20
CA THR A 559 0.10 19.57 -8.40
C THR A 559 -1.05 20.34 -9.07
N ALA A 560 -1.25 20.15 -10.37
CA ALA A 560 -2.35 20.70 -11.15
C ALA A 560 -3.52 19.70 -11.26
N PRO A 561 -4.78 20.16 -11.25
CA PRO A 561 -5.20 21.55 -11.35
C PRO A 561 -5.36 22.30 -10.02
N TYR A 562 -5.15 21.67 -8.86
CA TYR A 562 -5.41 22.28 -7.55
C TYR A 562 -4.59 23.56 -7.33
N PHE A 563 -3.30 23.53 -7.67
CA PHE A 563 -2.51 24.73 -7.90
C PHE A 563 -2.18 24.85 -9.38
N SER A 564 -2.35 26.05 -9.95
CA SER A 564 -2.08 26.32 -11.37
C SER A 564 -0.60 26.11 -11.73
N ASP A 565 0.29 26.36 -10.77
CA ASP A 565 1.73 26.26 -10.92
C ASP A 565 2.42 26.18 -9.54
N HIS A 566 3.71 25.82 -9.56
CA HIS A 566 4.52 25.68 -8.35
C HIS A 566 4.82 27.01 -7.66
N MET A 567 4.78 28.12 -8.39
CA MET A 567 5.03 29.45 -7.83
C MET A 567 3.89 29.86 -6.90
N THR A 568 2.65 29.63 -7.34
CA THR A 568 1.44 29.85 -6.55
C THR A 568 1.41 28.93 -5.33
N LEU A 569 1.74 27.65 -5.51
CA LEU A 569 1.85 26.68 -4.42
C LEU A 569 2.88 27.12 -3.36
N HIS A 570 4.09 27.53 -3.78
CA HIS A 570 5.13 27.93 -2.85
C HIS A 570 4.82 29.25 -2.14
N ALA A 571 4.30 30.24 -2.88
CA ALA A 571 3.85 31.52 -2.32
C ALA A 571 2.79 31.34 -1.22
N HIS A 572 1.93 30.33 -1.36
CA HIS A 572 0.89 30.00 -0.38
C HIS A 572 1.48 29.65 1.00
N PHE A 573 2.66 29.03 1.07
CA PHE A 573 3.24 28.62 2.35
C PHE A 573 3.75 29.78 3.20
N LYS A 574 4.08 30.94 2.64
CA LYS A 574 4.81 31.98 3.38
C LYS A 574 4.15 32.37 4.70
N ARG A 575 2.81 32.43 4.70
CA ARG A 575 1.96 32.84 5.83
C ARG A 575 1.31 31.67 6.57
N GLY A 576 1.61 30.42 6.21
CA GLY A 576 0.93 29.23 6.73
C GLY A 576 1.12 28.95 8.23
N GLY A 577 1.98 29.68 8.96
CA GLY A 577 2.19 29.45 10.39
C GLY A 577 2.70 28.03 10.71
N ARG A 578 2.50 27.62 11.97
CA ARG A 578 2.87 26.29 12.50
C ARG A 578 1.62 25.42 12.67
N GLY A 579 1.73 24.14 12.37
CA GLY A 579 0.65 23.19 12.62
C GLY A 579 1.08 21.73 12.56
N ILE A 580 0.14 20.84 12.91
CA ILE A 580 0.33 19.39 12.88
C ILE A 580 -0.42 18.80 11.69
N VAL A 581 0.22 17.88 10.98
CA VAL A 581 -0.35 17.17 9.85
C VAL A 581 -0.43 15.69 10.19
N LEU A 582 -1.62 15.10 10.04
CA LEU A 582 -1.89 13.69 10.26
C LEU A 582 -2.44 13.07 8.97
N THR A 583 -2.29 11.78 8.79
CA THR A 583 -3.03 11.00 7.77
C THR A 583 -3.84 9.92 8.44
N ALA A 584 -5.09 9.71 8.01
CA ALA A 584 -5.92 8.64 8.52
C ALA A 584 -7.00 8.20 7.52
N GLY A 585 -7.26 6.89 7.51
CA GLY A 585 -8.54 6.33 7.10
C GLY A 585 -9.31 5.78 8.31
N ASP A 586 -10.44 5.13 8.07
CA ASP A 586 -11.33 4.57 9.11
C ASP A 586 -10.58 3.65 10.09
N ASP A 587 -9.68 2.81 9.58
CA ASP A 587 -8.85 1.90 10.39
C ASP A 587 -7.86 2.63 11.31
N GLN A 588 -7.58 3.90 11.04
CA GLN A 588 -6.67 4.74 11.82
C GLN A 588 -7.39 5.80 12.66
N ALA A 589 -8.66 6.10 12.39
CA ALA A 589 -9.40 7.18 13.06
C ALA A 589 -9.37 7.06 14.59
N ALA A 590 -9.55 5.85 15.12
CA ALA A 590 -9.49 5.59 16.57
C ALA A 590 -8.14 5.94 17.20
N TYR A 591 -7.03 5.82 16.45
CA TYR A 591 -5.72 6.22 16.93
C TYR A 591 -5.63 7.74 17.10
N LEU A 592 -6.16 8.50 16.13
CA LEU A 592 -6.18 9.96 16.15
C LEU A 592 -7.13 10.51 17.22
N LEU A 593 -8.30 9.90 17.37
CA LEU A 593 -9.28 10.22 18.44
C LEU A 593 -8.71 9.98 19.85
N THR A 594 -7.59 9.25 19.95
CA THR A 594 -6.83 9.10 21.19
C THR A 594 -5.65 10.06 21.27
N SER A 595 -4.82 10.13 20.23
CA SER A 595 -3.56 10.89 20.26
C SER A 595 -3.79 12.40 20.32
N ILE A 596 -4.80 12.93 19.64
CA ILE A 596 -5.11 14.36 19.62
C ILE A 596 -5.50 14.87 21.02
N PRO A 597 -6.46 14.27 21.75
CA PRO A 597 -6.75 14.66 23.13
C PRO A 597 -5.53 14.59 24.06
N ILE A 598 -4.66 13.60 23.88
CA ILE A 598 -3.43 13.46 24.67
C ILE A 598 -2.45 14.60 24.35
N MET A 599 -2.29 15.00 23.09
CA MET A 599 -1.50 16.18 22.72
C MET A 599 -2.08 17.46 23.34
N ARG A 600 -3.41 17.61 23.39
CA ARG A 600 -4.06 18.73 24.08
C ARG A 600 -3.80 18.71 25.58
N GLN A 601 -3.86 17.54 26.23
CA GLN A 601 -3.50 17.38 27.65
C GLN A 601 -2.03 17.77 27.92
N LEU A 602 -1.14 17.53 26.97
CA LEU A 602 0.27 17.96 27.04
C LEU A 602 0.47 19.46 26.78
N GLY A 603 -0.60 20.20 26.51
CA GLY A 603 -0.59 21.65 26.29
C GLY A 603 -0.35 22.07 24.84
N CYS A 604 -0.48 21.16 23.87
CA CYS A 604 -0.36 21.51 22.46
C CYS A 604 -1.58 22.31 21.99
N THR A 605 -1.35 23.49 21.43
CA THR A 605 -2.38 24.42 20.93
C THR A 605 -2.36 24.57 19.42
N LEU A 606 -1.42 23.89 18.74
CA LEU A 606 -1.30 23.96 17.29
C LEU A 606 -2.60 23.51 16.57
N PRO A 607 -2.97 24.20 15.48
CA PRO A 607 -3.98 23.68 14.56
C PRO A 607 -3.54 22.35 13.95
N ILE A 608 -4.50 21.47 13.68
CA ILE A 608 -4.28 20.12 13.16
C ILE A 608 -5.08 19.94 11.87
N GLU A 609 -4.41 19.46 10.83
CA GLU A 609 -5.06 19.00 9.61
C GLU A 609 -4.93 17.48 9.49
N VAL A 610 -6.07 16.79 9.43
CA VAL A 610 -6.16 15.35 9.14
C VAL A 610 -6.42 15.15 7.66
N MET A 611 -5.43 14.61 6.96
CA MET A 611 -5.44 14.49 5.51
C MET A 611 -5.83 13.06 5.09
N TYR A 612 -6.83 12.89 4.24
CA TYR A 612 -7.37 11.57 3.82
C TYR A 612 -7.54 11.47 2.29
N LEU A 613 -7.83 10.28 1.77
CA LEU A 613 -7.94 10.00 0.32
C LEU A 613 -9.37 9.61 -0.10
N GLY A 614 -10.28 10.58 -0.15
CA GLY A 614 -11.67 10.40 -0.55
C GLY A 614 -12.53 9.68 0.50
N ASP A 615 -13.84 9.63 0.23
CA ASP A 615 -14.85 9.15 1.19
C ASP A 615 -14.73 7.65 1.53
N THR A 616 -14.06 6.87 0.68
CA THR A 616 -13.81 5.45 0.92
C THR A 616 -12.63 5.20 1.87
N ASP A 617 -11.80 6.21 2.10
CA ASP A 617 -10.64 6.13 3.00
C ASP A 617 -11.06 6.55 4.41
N LEU A 618 -11.70 7.72 4.55
CA LEU A 618 -12.22 8.25 5.82
C LEU A 618 -13.69 8.67 5.69
N SER A 619 -14.57 7.96 6.38
CA SER A 619 -16.02 8.15 6.35
C SER A 619 -16.48 9.49 6.93
N GLU A 620 -17.68 9.94 6.56
CA GLU A 620 -18.32 11.15 7.10
C GLU A 620 -18.42 11.14 8.63
N ASP A 621 -18.77 10.00 9.23
CA ASP A 621 -18.91 9.86 10.67
C ASP A 621 -17.58 10.09 11.39
N PHE A 622 -16.49 9.45 10.93
CA PHE A 622 -15.17 9.66 11.53
C PHE A 622 -14.62 11.06 11.27
N ARG A 623 -14.94 11.67 10.13
CA ARG A 623 -14.60 13.09 9.88
C ARG A 623 -15.29 14.00 10.90
N ALA A 624 -16.59 13.81 11.12
CA ALA A 624 -17.35 14.57 12.10
C ALA A 624 -16.79 14.39 13.53
N ASP A 625 -16.45 13.17 13.92
CA ASP A 625 -15.86 12.87 15.23
C ASP A 625 -14.49 13.54 15.42
N LEU A 626 -13.64 13.54 14.39
CA LEU A 626 -12.33 14.19 14.42
C LEU A 626 -12.45 15.72 14.45
N GLU A 627 -13.35 16.31 13.65
CA GLU A 627 -13.59 17.75 13.59
C GLU A 627 -14.29 18.30 14.84
N ALA A 628 -14.92 17.43 15.63
CA ALA A 628 -15.42 17.80 16.96
C ALA A 628 -14.29 18.07 17.97
N LEU A 629 -13.05 17.64 17.70
CA LEU A 629 -11.88 17.94 18.53
C LEU A 629 -11.36 19.36 18.27
N GLU A 630 -10.89 20.01 19.34
CA GLU A 630 -10.45 21.41 19.28
C GLU A 630 -9.29 21.62 18.28
N GLY A 631 -9.52 22.50 17.31
CA GLY A 631 -8.52 22.94 16.34
C GLY A 631 -8.19 21.89 15.26
N VAL A 632 -9.08 20.92 15.02
CA VAL A 632 -8.92 19.88 14.00
C VAL A 632 -9.80 20.16 12.78
N ILE A 633 -9.25 19.99 11.58
CA ILE A 633 -9.98 20.02 10.31
C ILE A 633 -9.58 18.81 9.47
N THR A 634 -10.55 18.17 8.80
CA THR A 634 -10.24 17.10 7.83
C THR A 634 -10.17 17.66 6.41
N ARG A 635 -9.21 17.18 5.59
CA ARG A 635 -9.02 17.65 4.21
C ARG A 635 -8.74 16.48 3.25
N ASP A 636 -9.48 16.46 2.13
CA ASP A 636 -9.37 15.42 1.11
C ASP A 636 -8.20 15.69 0.14
N ILE A 637 -7.14 14.90 0.24
CA ILE A 637 -5.98 14.97 -0.66
C ILE A 637 -6.35 14.52 -2.08
N ALA A 638 -7.37 13.67 -2.26
CA ALA A 638 -7.77 13.19 -3.58
C ALA A 638 -8.24 14.33 -4.50
N GLN A 639 -8.73 15.44 -3.93
CA GLN A 639 -9.05 16.66 -4.68
C GLN A 639 -7.83 17.52 -5.03
N MET A 640 -6.70 17.29 -4.36
CA MET A 640 -5.50 18.13 -4.44
C MET A 640 -4.41 17.55 -5.34
N VAL A 641 -4.46 16.23 -5.59
CA VAL A 641 -3.43 15.50 -6.33
C VAL A 641 -4.04 14.83 -7.56
N ASN A 642 -3.50 15.16 -8.73
CA ASN A 642 -3.81 14.39 -9.93
C ASN A 642 -2.88 13.17 -10.02
N ASP A 643 -3.38 12.01 -9.61
CA ASP A 643 -2.65 10.75 -9.68
C ASP A 643 -2.90 9.92 -10.95
N GLU A 644 -3.42 10.53 -12.03
CA GLU A 644 -3.68 9.85 -13.30
C GLU A 644 -2.43 9.10 -13.81
N GLY A 645 -2.60 7.80 -14.10
CA GLY A 645 -1.52 6.91 -14.54
C GLY A 645 -0.71 6.27 -13.41
N TRP A 646 -1.02 6.58 -12.15
CA TRP A 646 -0.52 5.92 -10.94
C TRP A 646 -1.61 5.92 -9.86
N LYS A 647 -1.30 5.59 -8.60
CA LYS A 647 -2.29 5.66 -7.50
C LYS A 647 -1.65 6.12 -6.21
N LEU A 648 -2.16 7.21 -5.64
CA LEU A 648 -1.81 7.65 -4.30
C LEU A 648 -2.52 6.77 -3.27
N ALA A 649 -1.76 6.09 -2.40
CA ALA A 649 -2.31 5.18 -1.39
C ALA A 649 -1.28 4.82 -0.31
N GLY A 650 -1.74 4.45 0.88
CA GLY A 650 -0.91 3.95 1.96
C GLY A 650 0.16 4.96 2.42
N TRP A 651 1.36 4.49 2.71
CA TRP A 651 2.47 5.34 3.21
C TRP A 651 2.86 6.47 2.26
N ALA A 652 2.55 6.33 0.97
CA ALA A 652 2.81 7.37 -0.01
C ALA A 652 2.04 8.67 0.23
N ALA A 653 0.95 8.65 1.03
CA ALA A 653 0.17 9.85 1.31
C ALA A 653 0.94 10.89 2.15
N LYS A 654 1.89 10.47 3.00
CA LYS A 654 2.52 11.35 4.01
C LYS A 654 3.22 12.57 3.39
N PRO A 655 4.08 12.44 2.36
CA PRO A 655 4.70 13.60 1.73
C PRO A 655 3.70 14.56 1.07
N PHE A 656 2.60 14.04 0.54
CA PHE A 656 1.56 14.84 -0.09
C PHE A 656 0.73 15.57 0.96
N ALA A 657 0.36 14.89 2.05
CA ALA A 657 -0.28 15.50 3.21
C ALA A 657 0.54 16.69 3.73
N ILE A 658 1.85 16.51 3.88
CA ILE A 658 2.78 17.57 4.26
C ILE A 658 2.73 18.69 3.23
N LEU A 659 2.98 18.41 1.94
CA LEU A 659 3.05 19.43 0.90
C LEU A 659 1.77 20.28 0.84
N PHE A 660 0.60 19.65 0.83
CA PHE A 660 -0.71 20.30 0.60
C PHE A 660 -1.40 20.84 1.87
N SER A 661 -0.85 20.57 3.05
CA SER A 661 -1.32 21.20 4.30
C SER A 661 -1.23 22.74 4.23
N SER A 662 -2.06 23.45 4.98
CA SER A 662 -2.04 24.91 5.01
C SER A 662 -0.83 25.49 5.72
N PHE A 663 -0.10 24.67 6.47
CA PHE A 663 0.97 25.15 7.34
C PHE A 663 2.22 25.56 6.57
N ARG A 664 3.02 26.47 7.11
CA ARG A 664 4.38 26.70 6.61
C ARG A 664 5.33 25.69 7.23
N GLU A 665 5.30 25.65 8.56
CA GLU A 665 6.10 24.79 9.41
C GLU A 665 5.18 23.67 9.91
N ALA A 666 5.42 22.44 9.44
CA ALA A 666 4.56 21.30 9.71
C ALA A 666 5.30 20.26 10.56
N ILE A 667 4.65 19.78 11.62
CA ILE A 667 5.00 18.52 12.27
C ILE A 667 4.06 17.47 11.69
N PHE A 668 4.57 16.57 10.87
CA PHE A 668 3.86 15.36 10.50
C PHE A 668 3.95 14.34 11.62
N ILE A 669 2.83 13.71 11.98
CA ILE A 669 2.77 12.63 12.97
C ILE A 669 1.96 11.47 12.36
N ASP A 670 2.53 10.27 12.34
CA ASP A 670 1.82 9.07 11.90
C ASP A 670 0.73 8.66 12.90
N ALA A 671 -0.30 7.98 12.42
CA ALA A 671 -1.48 7.67 13.24
C ALA A 671 -1.15 6.88 14.51
N ASP A 672 -0.15 6.00 14.45
CA ASP A 672 0.28 5.14 15.56
C ASP A 672 1.47 5.68 16.37
N SER A 673 1.82 6.96 16.18
CA SER A 673 2.85 7.67 16.95
C SER A 673 2.23 8.48 18.09
N LEU A 674 2.78 8.33 19.30
CA LEU A 674 2.27 8.95 20.53
C LEU A 674 3.38 9.73 21.25
N PHE A 675 3.02 10.86 21.84
CA PHE A 675 3.94 11.80 22.47
C PHE A 675 3.88 11.77 24.00
N PHE A 676 5.04 11.89 24.63
CA PHE A 676 5.20 12.10 26.08
C PHE A 676 5.34 13.58 26.47
N ARG A 677 5.71 14.43 25.51
CA ARG A 677 5.85 15.88 25.68
C ARG A 677 5.06 16.61 24.61
N ASN A 678 4.74 17.89 24.85
CA ASN A 678 4.09 18.73 23.83
C ASN A 678 4.92 18.69 22.52
N PRO A 679 4.34 18.26 21.38
CA PRO A 679 5.07 18.20 20.11
C PRO A 679 5.65 19.54 19.65
N GLU A 680 5.10 20.67 20.10
CA GLU A 680 5.59 22.02 19.78
C GLU A 680 7.07 22.22 20.09
N VAL A 681 7.61 21.51 21.09
CA VAL A 681 9.04 21.59 21.47
C VAL A 681 9.97 21.23 20.31
N LEU A 682 9.48 20.49 19.31
CA LEU A 682 10.26 20.14 18.12
C LEU A 682 10.58 21.36 17.23
N PHE A 683 9.75 22.41 17.26
CA PHE A 683 10.06 23.65 16.56
C PHE A 683 11.11 24.51 17.27
N ASP A 684 11.35 24.22 18.56
CA ASP A 684 12.37 24.89 19.37
C ASP A 684 13.68 24.09 19.41
N ASP A 685 13.72 22.90 18.79
CA ASP A 685 14.94 22.12 18.67
C ASP A 685 16.01 22.94 17.91
N PRO A 686 17.23 23.11 18.47
CA PRO A 686 18.27 23.93 17.84
C PRO A 686 18.65 23.47 16.42
N ALA A 687 18.57 22.15 16.15
CA ALA A 687 18.84 21.63 14.83
C ALA A 687 17.72 22.02 13.86
N TYR A 688 16.45 21.94 14.25
CA TYR A 688 15.33 22.44 13.43
C TYR A 688 15.44 23.94 13.18
N GLN A 689 15.72 24.76 14.20
CA GLN A 689 15.87 26.21 14.01
C GLN A 689 16.98 26.54 13.01
N ALA A 690 18.08 25.79 13.03
CA ALA A 690 19.18 25.96 12.08
C ALA A 690 18.79 25.51 10.67
N THR A 691 18.20 24.32 10.52
CA THR A 691 18.05 23.67 9.22
C THR A 691 16.69 23.87 8.57
N GLY A 692 15.62 23.98 9.35
CA GLY A 692 14.24 23.96 8.88
C GLY A 692 13.70 22.56 8.58
N ALA A 693 14.51 21.51 8.76
CA ALA A 693 14.11 20.12 8.57
C ALA A 693 14.74 19.23 9.64
N LEU A 694 13.89 18.53 10.41
CA LEU A 694 14.28 17.64 11.50
C LEU A 694 13.67 16.25 11.31
N PHE A 695 14.54 15.24 11.24
CA PHE A 695 14.19 13.84 11.05
C PHE A 695 14.63 12.99 12.25
N PHE A 696 14.09 11.77 12.38
CA PHE A 696 14.42 10.84 13.45
C PHE A 696 15.12 9.60 12.88
N ARG A 697 16.07 9.03 13.62
CA ARG A 697 16.78 7.81 13.18
C ARG A 697 15.90 6.60 13.42
N ASP A 698 15.95 5.57 12.57
CA ASP A 698 15.30 4.27 12.89
C ASP A 698 16.15 3.51 13.94
N ARG A 699 16.00 2.20 14.09
CA ARG A 699 16.84 1.34 14.94
C ARG A 699 18.11 0.87 14.23
N ILE A 700 19.14 0.52 14.99
CA ILE A 700 20.36 -0.16 14.52
C ILE A 700 20.10 -1.66 14.46
N ILE A 701 19.21 -2.05 13.54
CA ILE A 701 18.85 -3.45 13.29
C ILE A 701 19.10 -3.78 11.82
N MET A 702 19.29 -5.06 11.51
CA MET A 702 19.51 -5.55 10.14
C MET A 702 20.68 -4.81 9.43
N PRO A 703 21.94 -5.00 9.86
CA PRO A 703 23.08 -4.33 9.23
C PRO A 703 23.13 -4.56 7.72
N GLU A 704 23.14 -3.49 6.94
CA GLU A 704 23.20 -3.54 5.48
C GLU A 704 24.04 -2.37 4.95
N ASN A 705 25.06 -2.67 4.15
CA ASN A 705 25.88 -1.61 3.54
C ASN A 705 25.32 -1.18 2.16
N LYS A 706 24.78 0.05 2.11
CA LYS A 706 24.29 0.70 0.89
C LYS A 706 25.21 1.81 0.37
N LYS A 707 26.47 1.87 0.80
CA LYS A 707 27.46 2.87 0.32
C LYS A 707 27.57 2.93 -1.19
N ARG A 708 27.75 1.77 -1.85
CA ARG A 708 27.87 1.72 -3.33
C ARG A 708 26.60 2.20 -4.01
N TRP A 709 25.44 1.91 -3.43
CA TRP A 709 24.16 2.37 -3.95
C TRP A 709 24.02 3.89 -3.82
N LEU A 710 24.33 4.47 -2.66
CA LEU A 710 24.35 5.92 -2.47
C LEU A 710 25.31 6.62 -3.43
N GLN A 711 26.50 6.05 -3.67
CA GLN A 711 27.46 6.56 -4.66
C GLN A 711 26.93 6.54 -6.10
N GLN A 712 25.99 5.65 -6.42
CA GLN A 712 25.39 5.55 -7.74
C GLN A 712 24.26 6.56 -7.94
N ILE A 713 23.50 6.90 -6.90
CA ILE A 713 22.34 7.79 -7.02
C ILE A 713 22.64 9.25 -6.66
N LEU A 714 23.55 9.51 -5.71
CA LEU A 714 23.80 10.86 -5.22
C LEU A 714 24.77 11.61 -6.13
N PRO A 715 24.47 12.88 -6.50
CA PRO A 715 25.41 13.75 -7.18
C PRO A 715 26.70 13.96 -6.36
N LYS A 716 27.82 14.15 -7.05
CA LYS A 716 29.10 14.50 -6.39
C LYS A 716 29.21 16.04 -6.27
N PRO A 717 29.85 16.56 -5.21
CA PRO A 717 30.40 15.81 -4.07
C PRO A 717 29.30 15.31 -3.12
N ILE A 718 29.45 14.08 -2.64
CA ILE A 718 28.52 13.50 -1.65
C ILE A 718 28.77 14.17 -0.29
N SER A 719 27.69 14.58 0.37
CA SER A 719 27.71 15.32 1.62
C SER A 719 28.40 14.55 2.75
N LYS A 720 28.75 15.27 3.82
CA LYS A 720 29.28 14.64 5.04
C LYS A 720 28.17 13.86 5.75
N GLN A 721 26.96 14.40 5.78
CA GLN A 721 25.77 13.79 6.38
C GLN A 721 25.48 12.42 5.77
N ALA A 722 25.39 12.33 4.44
CA ALA A 722 25.16 11.06 3.73
C ALA A 722 26.28 10.03 3.99
N LYS A 723 27.55 10.46 4.07
CA LYS A 723 28.69 9.58 4.39
C LYS A 723 28.70 9.07 5.82
N GLN A 724 28.02 9.76 6.73
CA GLN A 724 27.85 9.38 8.13
C GLN A 724 26.53 8.66 8.39
N SER A 725 25.67 8.51 7.37
CA SER A 725 24.41 7.77 7.49
C SER A 725 24.66 6.29 7.73
N ARG A 726 23.70 5.65 8.40
CA ARG A 726 23.71 4.20 8.68
C ARG A 726 23.76 3.37 7.39
N PHE A 727 23.16 3.86 6.31
CA PHE A 727 23.25 3.27 4.97
C PHE A 727 24.69 3.23 4.44
N TRP A 728 25.49 4.26 4.74
CA TRP A 728 26.86 4.36 4.24
C TRP A 728 27.85 3.55 5.07
N THR A 729 27.73 3.65 6.40
CA THR A 729 28.58 2.91 7.34
C THR A 729 28.27 1.42 7.30
N GLY A 730 27.01 1.06 7.05
CA GLY A 730 26.49 -0.31 7.06
C GLY A 730 25.93 -0.73 8.41
N ASP A 731 25.73 0.22 9.33
CA ASP A 731 25.25 -0.06 10.69
C ASP A 731 23.79 -0.56 10.68
N SER A 732 22.98 -0.12 9.71
CA SER A 732 21.58 -0.52 9.55
C SER A 732 21.10 -0.32 8.11
N GLY A 733 20.22 -1.21 7.65
CA GLY A 733 19.45 -1.07 6.42
C GLY A 733 18.36 0.01 6.48
N HIS A 734 18.20 0.67 7.62
CA HIS A 734 17.28 1.78 7.87
C HIS A 734 18.02 2.97 8.52
N MET A 735 17.88 4.16 7.93
CA MET A 735 18.43 5.39 8.50
C MET A 735 17.34 6.18 9.22
N GLN A 736 16.18 6.37 8.60
CA GLN A 736 15.16 7.29 9.08
C GLN A 736 13.91 6.55 9.57
N GLU A 737 13.34 7.03 10.68
CA GLU A 737 11.95 6.76 11.05
C GLU A 737 11.09 7.95 10.60
N SER A 738 10.03 7.69 9.82
CA SER A 738 9.11 8.72 9.30
C SER A 738 7.80 8.81 10.09
N GLY A 739 7.70 8.13 11.24
CA GLY A 739 6.61 8.28 12.20
C GLY A 739 6.41 9.73 12.68
N VAL A 740 7.47 10.54 12.68
CA VAL A 740 7.44 11.99 12.89
C VAL A 740 8.42 12.68 11.94
N VAL A 741 7.98 13.75 11.27
CA VAL A 741 8.81 14.58 10.37
C VAL A 741 8.49 16.05 10.62
N VAL A 742 9.52 16.89 10.81
CA VAL A 742 9.31 18.34 11.01
C VAL A 742 9.95 19.11 9.87
N VAL A 743 9.19 20.00 9.22
CA VAL A 743 9.66 20.70 8.02
C VAL A 743 9.08 22.12 7.88
N ASP A 744 9.94 23.10 7.62
CA ASP A 744 9.60 24.40 7.04
C ASP A 744 9.48 24.23 5.52
N LYS A 745 8.24 24.07 5.04
CA LYS A 745 7.94 23.83 3.63
C LYS A 745 8.34 24.99 2.73
N TRP A 746 8.44 26.20 3.27
CA TRP A 746 8.94 27.35 2.52
C TRP A 746 10.42 27.19 2.18
N ARG A 747 11.23 26.74 3.13
CA ARG A 747 12.69 26.54 2.93
C ARG A 747 12.97 25.34 2.02
N HIS A 748 12.21 24.26 2.17
CA HIS A 748 12.52 22.97 1.55
C HIS A 748 11.58 22.55 0.43
N PHE A 749 10.98 23.53 -0.26
CA PHE A 749 9.94 23.28 -1.25
C PHE A 749 10.36 22.31 -2.37
N MET A 750 11.57 22.48 -2.92
CA MET A 750 12.09 21.61 -3.99
C MET A 750 12.30 20.17 -3.52
N ALA A 751 12.72 20.00 -2.27
CA ALA A 751 12.92 18.69 -1.68
C ALA A 751 11.56 18.01 -1.47
N LEU A 752 10.54 18.74 -1.00
CA LEU A 752 9.15 18.27 -0.89
C LEU A 752 8.56 17.83 -2.24
N LEU A 753 8.78 18.60 -3.31
CA LEU A 753 8.38 18.20 -4.66
C LEU A 753 9.05 16.90 -5.12
N LEU A 754 10.36 16.74 -4.85
CA LEU A 754 11.04 15.48 -5.22
C LEU A 754 10.54 14.30 -4.40
N ILE A 755 10.30 14.44 -3.10
CA ILE A 755 9.83 13.30 -2.29
C ILE A 755 8.39 12.91 -2.66
N THR A 756 7.52 13.85 -3.03
CA THR A 756 6.19 13.50 -3.56
C THR A 756 6.33 12.74 -4.88
N ARG A 757 7.27 13.10 -5.75
CA ARG A 757 7.57 12.30 -6.95
C ARG A 757 8.01 10.88 -6.62
N MET A 758 8.95 10.75 -5.69
CA MET A 758 9.51 9.46 -5.26
C MET A 758 8.45 8.54 -4.62
N ASN A 759 7.47 9.13 -3.94
CA ASN A 759 6.36 8.39 -3.31
C ASN A 759 5.10 8.30 -4.20
N GLY A 760 5.08 9.00 -5.34
CA GLY A 760 3.97 8.98 -6.28
C GLY A 760 4.31 8.20 -7.55
N PRO A 761 4.46 8.87 -8.71
CA PRO A 761 4.59 8.19 -10.00
C PRO A 761 5.87 7.36 -10.16
N ASP A 762 6.93 7.66 -9.39
CA ASP A 762 8.18 6.89 -9.42
C ASP A 762 8.24 5.82 -8.31
N ARG A 763 7.20 5.70 -7.47
CA ARG A 763 7.13 4.77 -6.33
C ARG A 763 7.22 3.31 -6.77
N ASP A 764 6.32 2.94 -7.67
CA ASP A 764 6.05 1.54 -7.99
C ASP A 764 6.83 1.05 -9.21
N GLY A 765 7.54 -0.06 -9.03
CA GLY A 765 8.07 -0.81 -10.15
C GLY A 765 6.99 -1.49 -10.98
N ASN A 766 7.39 -1.96 -12.14
CA ASN A 766 6.65 -2.94 -12.92
C ASN A 766 7.65 -3.96 -13.47
N LYS A 767 7.78 -5.10 -12.79
CA LYS A 767 8.75 -6.14 -13.15
C LYS A 767 8.49 -6.72 -14.55
N ALA A 768 7.23 -6.74 -15.02
CA ALA A 768 6.90 -7.23 -16.36
C ALA A 768 7.45 -6.31 -17.48
N GLU A 769 7.64 -5.03 -17.16
CA GLU A 769 8.19 -4.01 -18.06
C GLU A 769 9.67 -3.71 -17.76
N GLY A 770 10.30 -4.46 -16.85
CA GLY A 770 11.65 -4.17 -16.37
C GLY A 770 11.78 -2.85 -15.58
N ARG A 771 10.66 -2.25 -15.18
CA ARG A 771 10.61 -0.99 -14.42
C ARG A 771 10.87 -1.25 -12.93
N VAL A 772 11.87 -0.59 -12.37
CA VAL A 772 12.23 -0.58 -10.94
C VAL A 772 11.77 0.75 -10.33
N GLY A 773 10.88 0.68 -9.35
CA GLY A 773 10.39 1.85 -8.60
C GLY A 773 11.28 2.20 -7.42
N VAL A 774 11.01 3.33 -6.78
CA VAL A 774 11.71 3.75 -5.56
C VAL A 774 11.52 2.74 -4.42
N TYR A 775 10.30 2.23 -4.23
CA TYR A 775 10.00 1.26 -3.16
C TYR A 775 10.58 -0.14 -3.41
N ASP A 776 11.12 -0.41 -4.61
CA ASP A 776 11.92 -1.61 -4.86
C ASP A 776 13.37 -1.45 -4.36
N MET A 777 13.82 -0.23 -4.04
CA MET A 777 15.20 0.08 -3.66
C MET A 777 15.35 0.47 -2.17
N VAL A 778 14.27 0.97 -1.57
CA VAL A 778 14.18 1.37 -0.15
C VAL A 778 12.89 0.86 0.48
N TYR A 779 12.83 0.80 1.81
CA TYR A 779 11.65 0.30 2.51
C TYR A 779 10.65 1.43 2.75
N GLY A 780 9.60 1.48 1.91
CA GLY A 780 8.53 2.47 2.04
C GLY A 780 9.01 3.92 1.85
N ASP A 781 8.30 4.85 2.50
CA ASP A 781 8.54 6.29 2.42
C ASP A 781 9.73 6.76 3.26
N LYS A 782 10.09 6.03 4.32
CA LYS A 782 11.03 6.45 5.37
C LYS A 782 12.31 7.10 4.85
N GLU A 783 12.98 6.40 3.93
CA GLU A 783 14.28 6.81 3.39
C GLU A 783 14.15 7.88 2.31
N THR A 784 12.94 8.09 1.76
CA THR A 784 12.73 9.04 0.67
C THR A 784 12.94 10.48 1.12
N PHE A 785 12.67 10.81 2.39
CA PHE A 785 12.82 12.16 2.94
C PHE A 785 14.26 12.65 2.86
N TRP A 786 15.19 12.09 3.64
CA TRP A 786 16.57 12.56 3.62
C TRP A 786 17.28 12.32 2.28
N ILE A 787 16.95 11.24 1.54
CA ILE A 787 17.51 11.00 0.20
C ILE A 787 17.02 12.07 -0.79
N GLY A 788 15.76 12.50 -0.69
CA GLY A 788 15.22 13.59 -1.51
C GLY A 788 15.99 14.89 -1.31
N TRP A 789 16.29 15.25 -0.06
CA TRP A 789 17.11 16.42 0.29
C TRP A 789 18.51 16.33 -0.33
N GLU A 790 19.19 15.20 -0.15
CA GLU A 790 20.50 14.95 -0.75
C GLU A 790 20.48 15.00 -2.28
N LEU A 791 19.43 14.46 -2.92
CA LEU A 791 19.27 14.46 -4.37
C LEU A 791 19.08 15.88 -4.93
N VAL A 792 18.31 16.74 -4.28
CA VAL A 792 18.12 18.14 -4.71
C VAL A 792 19.23 19.08 -4.22
N GLY A 793 20.14 18.60 -3.38
CA GLY A 793 21.24 19.39 -2.83
C GLY A 793 20.82 20.36 -1.75
N ASP A 794 19.70 20.09 -1.11
CA ASP A 794 19.28 20.76 0.10
C ASP A 794 19.89 20.02 1.29
N LEU A 795 21.01 20.53 1.79
CA LEU A 795 21.78 19.90 2.86
C LEU A 795 21.40 20.46 4.24
N ASP A 796 20.43 21.37 4.28
CA ASP A 796 19.90 21.96 5.50
C ASP A 796 18.83 21.01 6.06
N TYR A 797 19.28 19.85 6.53
CA TYR A 797 18.47 18.94 7.33
C TYR A 797 19.31 18.34 8.45
N ALA A 798 18.64 17.93 9.52
CA ALA A 798 19.29 17.29 10.65
C ALA A 798 18.50 16.07 11.12
N PHE A 799 19.23 15.09 11.66
CA PHE A 799 18.62 14.05 12.48
C PHE A 799 18.67 14.50 13.94
N HIS A 800 17.54 14.42 14.65
CA HIS A 800 17.41 14.74 16.06
C HIS A 800 18.48 14.04 16.89
N GLN A 801 19.03 14.73 17.90
CA GLN A 801 20.20 14.26 18.64
C GLN A 801 19.88 13.40 19.86
N GLY A 802 18.63 13.42 20.31
CA GLY A 802 18.15 12.50 21.34
C GLY A 802 18.27 11.04 20.91
N ASP A 803 18.49 10.17 21.89
CA ASP A 803 18.72 8.75 21.64
C ASP A 803 17.44 8.04 21.20
N ALA A 804 17.63 6.96 20.43
CA ALA A 804 16.58 5.98 20.21
C ALA A 804 16.61 4.95 21.35
N GLY A 805 15.44 4.42 21.69
CA GLY A 805 15.26 3.38 22.68
C GLY A 805 14.09 2.49 22.33
N ILE A 806 13.75 1.56 23.21
CA ILE A 806 12.60 0.67 23.05
C ILE A 806 11.70 0.71 24.28
N MET A 807 10.40 0.73 24.02
CA MET A 807 9.34 0.48 25.01
C MET A 807 8.29 -0.48 24.43
N GLY A 808 8.76 -1.52 23.76
CA GLY A 808 7.96 -2.45 22.93
C GLY A 808 8.37 -2.39 21.45
N GLN A 809 8.33 -1.19 20.85
CA GLN A 809 8.75 -0.95 19.45
C GLN A 809 9.91 0.04 19.33
N LEU A 810 9.65 1.35 19.18
CA LEU A 810 10.69 2.37 19.04
C LEU A 810 10.29 3.63 19.80
N LEU A 811 11.09 3.99 20.80
CA LEU A 811 10.98 5.21 21.59
C LEU A 811 12.07 6.20 21.13
N HIS A 812 11.71 7.45 20.96
CA HIS A 812 12.64 8.55 20.79
C HIS A 812 12.69 9.37 22.07
N LEU A 813 13.90 9.69 22.51
CA LEU A 813 14.16 10.57 23.63
C LEU A 813 14.42 11.99 23.15
N ASP A 814 14.18 12.96 24.03
CA ASP A 814 14.66 14.33 23.84
C ASP A 814 16.17 14.44 24.10
N THR A 815 16.71 15.66 23.97
CA THR A 815 18.13 15.94 24.19
C THR A 815 18.55 15.87 25.66
N ASP A 816 17.60 15.86 26.60
CA ASP A 816 17.82 15.65 28.04
C ASP A 816 17.74 14.17 28.44
N GLY A 817 17.49 13.26 27.49
CA GLY A 817 17.38 11.82 27.71
C GLY A 817 16.04 11.36 28.26
N LYS A 818 14.97 12.17 28.14
CA LYS A 818 13.61 11.80 28.58
C LYS A 818 12.76 11.31 27.41
N PRO A 819 11.79 10.39 27.64
CA PRO A 819 10.79 10.00 26.65
C PRO A 819 10.16 11.21 25.94
N LEU A 820 10.22 11.22 24.60
CA LEU A 820 9.66 12.30 23.77
C LEU A 820 8.46 11.81 22.99
N TRP A 821 8.63 10.77 22.17
CA TRP A 821 7.55 10.13 21.42
C TRP A 821 7.93 8.70 21.05
N PHE A 822 6.95 7.83 20.82
CA PHE A 822 7.19 6.46 20.40
C PHE A 822 6.30 6.08 19.22
N ASN A 823 6.83 5.22 18.34
CA ASN A 823 6.08 4.62 17.25
C ASN A 823 5.67 3.21 17.65
N GLY A 824 4.42 2.83 17.35
CA GLY A 824 3.98 1.45 17.47
C GLY A 824 2.72 1.18 18.26
N TRP A 825 2.00 2.22 18.65
CA TRP A 825 0.76 2.14 19.43
C TRP A 825 0.89 1.57 20.86
N LEU A 826 -0.17 1.66 21.65
CA LEU A 826 -0.22 1.28 23.08
C LEU A 826 -0.35 -0.24 23.32
N LEU A 827 -0.43 -1.03 22.25
CA LEU A 827 -0.68 -2.46 22.36
C LEU A 827 0.63 -3.21 22.61
N ASP A 828 0.56 -4.26 23.42
CA ASP A 828 1.66 -5.23 23.55
C ASP A 828 2.00 -5.85 22.20
N ASN A 829 0.97 -6.12 21.39
CA ASN A 829 1.07 -6.63 20.06
C ASN A 829 0.00 -5.96 19.17
N LYS A 830 0.39 -4.94 18.40
CA LYS A 830 -0.52 -4.28 17.44
C LYS A 830 -0.95 -5.21 16.29
N PHE A 831 -0.24 -6.31 16.09
CA PHE A 831 -0.51 -7.32 15.09
C PHE A 831 -1.39 -8.48 15.57
N ALA A 832 -1.68 -8.57 16.87
CA ALA A 832 -2.61 -9.55 17.40
C ALA A 832 -4.03 -9.33 16.86
N GLU A 833 -4.84 -10.39 16.88
CA GLU A 833 -6.26 -10.30 16.52
C GLU A 833 -7.01 -9.42 17.53
N LYS A 834 -8.12 -8.79 17.10
CA LYS A 834 -8.84 -7.77 17.91
C LYS A 834 -9.20 -8.23 19.33
N LYS A 835 -9.54 -9.52 19.52
CA LYS A 835 -9.87 -10.12 20.83
C LYS A 835 -8.64 -10.44 21.71
N GLN A 836 -7.46 -10.52 21.12
CA GLN A 836 -6.19 -10.85 21.79
C GLN A 836 -5.31 -9.63 22.05
N LYS A 837 -5.57 -8.51 21.35
CA LYS A 837 -4.90 -7.23 21.58
C LYS A 837 -5.05 -6.82 23.04
N LYS A 838 -3.94 -6.61 23.74
CA LYS A 838 -3.93 -6.06 25.09
C LYS A 838 -3.05 -4.83 25.12
N PHE A 839 -3.32 -3.94 26.06
CA PHE A 839 -2.39 -2.83 26.28
C PHE A 839 -1.07 -3.35 26.87
N GLY A 840 0.03 -2.77 26.41
CA GLY A 840 1.33 -3.01 26.99
C GLY A 840 1.39 -2.60 28.45
N LEU A 841 2.21 -3.28 29.25
CA LEU A 841 2.39 -2.95 30.67
C LEU A 841 3.27 -1.71 30.89
N PHE A 842 4.10 -1.35 29.90
CA PHE A 842 5.02 -0.19 29.90
C PHE A 842 5.71 0.06 31.25
N VAL A 843 6.47 -0.92 31.72
CA VAL A 843 7.16 -0.84 33.03
C VAL A 843 8.51 -0.13 32.91
N HIS A 844 9.24 -0.43 31.84
CA HIS A 844 10.61 0.04 31.60
C HIS A 844 10.79 0.41 30.13
N TYR A 845 11.84 1.20 29.87
CA TYR A 845 12.37 1.39 28.52
C TYR A 845 13.89 1.18 28.52
N LEU A 846 14.42 0.84 27.35
CA LEU A 846 15.86 0.58 27.16
C LEU A 846 16.41 1.56 26.13
N ILE A 847 17.60 2.10 26.36
CA ILE A 847 18.26 3.01 25.41
C ILE A 847 19.18 2.21 24.48
N GLU A 848 19.07 2.46 23.18
CA GLU A 848 19.96 1.88 22.16
C GLU A 848 21.42 2.30 22.45
N PRO A 849 22.36 1.37 22.59
CA PRO A 849 23.76 1.73 22.81
C PRO A 849 24.36 2.23 21.50
N ARG A 850 25.08 3.37 21.56
CA ARG A 850 25.66 4.00 20.37
C ARG A 850 26.82 3.21 19.74
N GLU A 851 27.43 2.29 20.48
CA GLU A 851 28.64 1.56 20.06
C GLU A 851 28.41 0.06 19.81
N VAL A 852 27.16 -0.40 19.75
CA VAL A 852 26.89 -1.82 19.48
C VAL A 852 27.43 -2.22 18.11
N ARG A 853 28.46 -3.08 18.13
CA ARG A 853 28.97 -3.80 16.94
C ARG A 853 28.54 -5.26 16.94
N ASP A 854 27.80 -5.69 17.96
CA ASP A 854 27.31 -7.06 18.08
C ASP A 854 25.88 -7.15 17.51
N PRO A 855 25.70 -7.78 16.34
CA PRO A 855 24.38 -7.96 15.73
C PRO A 855 23.43 -8.84 16.56
N VAL A 856 23.91 -9.51 17.63
CA VAL A 856 23.08 -10.33 18.54
C VAL A 856 22.38 -9.48 19.62
N ALA A 857 22.79 -8.21 19.81
CA ALA A 857 22.18 -7.32 20.81
C ALA A 857 20.73 -6.94 20.48
N TRP A 858 20.32 -7.07 19.22
CA TRP A 858 18.97 -6.75 18.76
C TRP A 858 18.30 -7.98 18.17
N GLN A 859 17.16 -8.35 18.73
CA GLN A 859 16.30 -9.42 18.22
C GLN A 859 14.94 -8.82 17.88
N LEU A 860 14.52 -9.00 16.62
CA LEU A 860 13.15 -8.68 16.22
C LEU A 860 12.32 -9.93 16.45
N GLU A 861 11.46 -9.89 17.46
CA GLU A 861 10.53 -10.95 17.80
C GLU A 861 9.24 -10.82 16.98
N GLU A 862 8.33 -11.77 17.18
CA GLU A 862 7.00 -11.72 16.57
C GLU A 862 6.34 -10.33 16.76
N SER A 863 5.58 -9.91 15.74
CA SER A 863 4.77 -8.69 15.81
C SER A 863 5.55 -7.36 15.92
N ASN A 864 6.76 -7.32 15.36
CA ASN A 864 7.68 -6.18 15.43
C ASN A 864 8.04 -5.77 16.87
N MET A 865 7.91 -6.68 17.84
CA MET A 865 8.45 -6.48 19.17
C MET A 865 9.97 -6.51 19.08
N CYS A 866 10.62 -5.42 19.46
CA CYS A 866 12.07 -5.38 19.46
C CYS A 866 12.58 -5.72 20.86
N CYS A 867 13.43 -6.75 20.95
CA CYS A 867 14.23 -7.05 22.12
C CYS A 867 15.61 -6.43 21.95
N LEU A 868 16.00 -5.61 22.92
CA LEU A 868 17.34 -5.04 23.02
C LEU A 868 18.04 -5.67 24.23
N THR A 869 19.02 -6.51 23.97
CA THR A 869 19.99 -6.96 24.97
C THR A 869 20.99 -5.84 25.19
N THR A 870 20.93 -5.21 26.35
CA THR A 870 21.81 -4.09 26.71
C THR A 870 22.25 -4.21 28.17
N ASP A 871 23.28 -3.43 28.51
CA ASP A 871 23.78 -3.36 29.87
C ASP A 871 22.67 -2.85 30.83
N PRO A 872 22.62 -3.34 32.08
CA PRO A 872 21.59 -2.94 33.03
C PRO A 872 21.48 -1.43 33.28
N ASP A 873 22.55 -0.65 33.06
CA ASP A 873 22.57 0.81 33.18
C ASP A 873 21.89 1.54 32.00
N LYS A 874 21.50 0.81 30.94
CA LYS A 874 20.69 1.29 29.82
C LYS A 874 19.20 1.01 29.99
N LYS A 875 18.81 0.37 31.09
CA LYS A 875 17.42 0.16 31.50
C LYS A 875 16.95 1.30 32.41
N PHE A 876 15.84 1.92 32.04
CA PHE A 876 15.25 3.03 32.78
C PHE A 876 13.80 2.74 33.14
N ASP A 877 13.38 3.29 34.27
CA ASP A 877 12.00 3.26 34.72
C ASP A 877 11.27 4.51 34.24
N PHE A 878 10.02 4.34 33.82
CA PHE A 878 9.14 5.51 33.64
C PHE A 878 8.88 6.19 34.98
N SER A 879 8.96 7.52 34.98
CA SER A 879 8.54 8.36 36.09
C SER A 879 7.04 8.21 36.36
N ASP A 880 6.59 8.61 37.55
CA ASP A 880 5.17 8.53 37.89
C ASP A 880 4.28 9.37 36.96
N ALA A 881 4.80 10.49 36.47
CA ALA A 881 4.12 11.34 35.49
C ALA A 881 3.97 10.64 34.13
N GLU A 882 5.01 9.97 33.64
CA GLU A 882 4.98 9.22 32.38
C GLU A 882 4.08 7.98 32.48
N LYS A 883 4.12 7.26 33.60
CA LYS A 883 3.21 6.15 33.87
C LYS A 883 1.75 6.61 33.89
N LYS A 884 1.48 7.74 34.55
CA LYS A 884 0.15 8.35 34.56
C LYS A 884 -0.30 8.71 33.14
N LEU A 885 0.58 9.34 32.35
CA LEU A 885 0.26 9.70 30.97
C LEU A 885 -0.05 8.47 30.10
N LEU A 886 0.72 7.39 30.23
CA LEU A 886 0.46 6.12 29.53
C LEU A 886 -0.89 5.53 29.93
N GLN A 887 -1.27 5.61 31.21
CA GLN A 887 -2.60 5.18 31.66
C GLN A 887 -3.71 6.08 31.11
N ASP A 888 -3.49 7.39 31.04
CA ASP A 888 -4.42 8.35 30.43
C ASP A 888 -4.61 8.01 28.93
N MET A 889 -3.52 7.72 28.20
CA MET A 889 -3.56 7.25 26.80
C MET A 889 -4.37 5.95 26.64
N MET A 890 -4.10 4.94 27.48
CA MET A 890 -4.84 3.66 27.43
C MET A 890 -6.32 3.85 27.76
N THR A 891 -6.64 4.72 28.72
CA THR A 891 -8.03 5.03 29.09
C THR A 891 -8.74 5.68 27.91
N LYS A 892 -8.12 6.67 27.27
CA LYS A 892 -8.71 7.33 26.11
C LYS A 892 -8.91 6.38 24.94
N ALA A 893 -7.94 5.50 24.68
CA ALA A 893 -8.05 4.45 23.66
C ALA A 893 -9.25 3.52 23.92
N ARG A 894 -9.55 3.18 25.18
CA ARG A 894 -10.74 2.38 25.53
C ARG A 894 -12.04 3.13 25.26
N GLU A 895 -12.12 4.42 25.61
CA GLU A 895 -13.32 5.24 25.42
C GLU A 895 -13.76 5.31 23.95
N VAL A 896 -12.80 5.42 23.03
CA VAL A 896 -13.06 5.57 21.59
C VAL A 896 -13.14 4.23 20.85
N GLY A 897 -13.20 3.11 21.59
CA GLY A 897 -13.32 1.78 21.01
C GLY A 897 -12.08 1.32 20.22
N ALA A 898 -10.91 1.91 20.49
CA ALA A 898 -9.68 1.50 19.84
C ALA A 898 -9.35 0.03 20.18
N PRO A 899 -8.66 -0.69 19.28
CA PRO A 899 -8.30 -2.10 19.53
C PRO A 899 -7.50 -2.24 20.84
N GLY A 900 -7.85 -3.23 21.69
CA GLY A 900 -7.28 -3.40 23.04
C GLY A 900 -8.25 -3.16 24.20
N SER A 901 -9.50 -2.81 23.91
CA SER A 901 -10.57 -2.44 24.84
C SER A 901 -11.34 -3.61 25.46
N GLY A 902 -10.82 -4.84 25.36
CA GLY A 902 -11.41 -6.06 25.94
C GLY A 902 -11.27 -6.17 27.44
#